data_AF-A0A521UBH3-F1
#
_entry.id   AF-A0A521UBH3-F1
#
_cell.length_a   1.000
_cell.length_b   1.000
_cell.length_c   1.000
_cell.angle_alpha   90.00
_cell.angle_beta   90.00
_cell.angle_gamma   90.00
#
_symmetry.space_group_name_H-M   'P 1'
#
loop_
_entity.id
_entity.type
_entity.pdbx_description
1 polymer ?
#
loop_
_entity_poly.entity_id
_entity_poly.type
_entity_poly.pdbx_seq_one_letter_code
_entity_poly.pdbx_strand_id
1 'polypeptide(L)'
;MPMITTTIISSTREKPLSLLSRRAVIGCLSAQRGEDRAIPQDYAPGGPCGNRARPGRRTDRRASGTLLAMRSVVIGTMQVPMRPLTHPAIPLATSGAALLSVLSGCDAGPSTRDCDPRLAYCDAGIDAKTFDVPARPDVRPIDVTDLYTGLLSVSITPENPTLVVRGAVAMQPFMALGRYADGTQRPISLGTWTLTRARAGSIDPATGRFTATGQVGDLTEVHYELPRPGAESLRAATNLTVRFERDFFSAPSTEADRARFATLVPDAAREVIVRYPLANALVPQNVAPPDVQWEQGAAGDVYRVRLSKPHVAVTGFVTHSGAGFRFDWTVDPAGWRALVESDLEEPITLRVDRATAGAAIEGAARTLRVAQGSLAGAVYYWDLRAGRILRIREEPTGPVRENFLPNPPQRPTGDRSRCVACHTVSRDGLQMAAELWEGQGPSGVFDLGTDLTRDPAPTRFPVVDSASAPSWVYSSFSANATRLIANRLGGLFLVDPATGRTVPPAAGTLPQGNSVQPSWSPDGNTIAYISEFAGDGPTAFASSNLSTLPVTAPDSFGPATQRVMGASLSAQREAGRALAYPTWTPDSRWLAFQHGPYSESDRAGATPAAPRTRFPAALYLVAPTGGTPTRLTNASADEREDDAYFPNFSPFVQGGHYWLVYFSRRDYGNAQAGTRGSGRRQLWVTAVSTGVVPGTDPSNVPYWLPGQDVASDNVSGFWAPQPCRPRGMSCTVSSECCAGTCGPNASGQLVCNPPPPEAACRREGERCGANADCCDGLSCAANVCLRPPG
;
A
#
# COMPACT_ATOMS: atom_id res chain seq x y z
N MET A 1 5.53 -63.46 -7.80
CA MET A 1 6.22 -64.24 -6.74
C MET A 1 7.53 -64.80 -7.33
N PRO A 2 8.28 -65.77 -6.75
CA PRO A 2 8.97 -66.79 -7.57
C PRO A 2 8.00 -67.32 -8.64
N MET A 3 8.19 -66.91 -9.90
CA MET A 3 7.15 -66.95 -10.96
C MET A 3 6.02 -65.92 -10.74
N ILE A 4 5.33 -65.50 -11.80
CA ILE A 4 4.14 -64.63 -11.84
C ILE A 4 4.33 -63.11 -11.63
N THR A 5 3.80 -62.23 -12.50
CA THR A 5 3.45 -62.30 -13.95
C THR A 5 3.29 -60.84 -14.41
N THR A 6 3.93 -60.47 -15.51
CA THR A 6 3.37 -59.77 -16.70
C THR A 6 1.99 -59.10 -16.51
N THR A 7 1.72 -57.89 -17.01
CA THR A 7 1.50 -57.69 -18.45
C THR A 7 1.54 -56.21 -18.87
N ILE A 8 2.19 -55.98 -20.02
CA ILE A 8 2.20 -54.74 -20.79
C ILE A 8 1.07 -54.81 -21.83
N ILE A 9 0.16 -53.83 -21.87
CA ILE A 9 -0.55 -53.32 -23.08
C ILE A 9 -0.84 -51.84 -22.79
N SER A 10 -0.32 -50.80 -23.46
CA SER A 10 -0.12 -50.49 -24.89
C SER A 10 -1.37 -49.93 -25.61
N SER A 11 -1.54 -48.60 -25.58
CA SER A 11 -2.34 -47.79 -26.52
C SER A 11 -3.88 -48.03 -26.48
N THR A 12 -4.77 -47.11 -26.86
CA THR A 12 -4.76 -46.26 -28.06
C THR A 12 -5.32 -44.84 -27.88
N ARG A 13 -4.99 -44.00 -28.87
CA ARG A 13 -5.54 -42.69 -29.20
C ARG A 13 -7.08 -42.63 -29.11
N GLU A 14 -7.62 -41.45 -28.79
CA GLU A 14 -8.43 -40.71 -29.78
C GLU A 14 -8.51 -39.18 -29.50
N LYS A 15 -9.02 -38.42 -30.48
CA LYS A 15 -8.96 -36.95 -30.60
C LYS A 15 -10.32 -36.27 -30.30
N PRO A 16 -10.38 -34.93 -30.13
CA PRO A 16 -11.56 -34.25 -29.58
C PRO A 16 -12.57 -33.74 -30.64
N LEU A 17 -13.82 -33.52 -30.19
CA LEU A 17 -14.85 -32.65 -30.78
C LEU A 17 -15.45 -31.82 -29.62
N SER A 18 -15.31 -30.49 -29.55
CA SER A 18 -15.82 -29.41 -30.41
C SER A 18 -17.31 -29.08 -30.22
N LEU A 19 -17.55 -27.98 -29.49
CA LEU A 19 -18.55 -26.92 -29.75
C LEU A 19 -19.85 -27.29 -30.47
N LEU A 20 -20.98 -27.09 -29.79
CA LEU A 20 -22.24 -26.70 -30.44
C LEU A 20 -22.96 -25.62 -29.63
N SER A 21 -23.13 -24.45 -30.26
CA SER A 21 -23.96 -23.34 -29.79
C SER A 21 -25.39 -23.50 -30.28
N ARG A 22 -26.40 -23.07 -29.50
CA ARG A 22 -27.69 -22.61 -30.02
C ARG A 22 -28.44 -21.68 -29.06
N ARG A 23 -29.22 -20.78 -29.65
CA ARG A 23 -29.91 -19.64 -29.00
C ARG A 23 -31.33 -20.00 -28.54
N ALA A 24 -31.76 -19.29 -27.48
CA ALA A 24 -33.06 -18.63 -27.26
C ALA A 24 -34.39 -19.31 -27.61
N VAL A 25 -35.31 -19.30 -26.64
CA VAL A 25 -36.77 -19.15 -26.85
C VAL A 25 -37.31 -18.14 -25.82
N ILE A 26 -38.26 -17.30 -26.26
CA ILE A 26 -38.97 -16.29 -25.47
C ILE A 26 -40.35 -16.85 -25.07
N GLY A 27 -40.86 -16.50 -23.88
CA GLY A 27 -42.23 -16.82 -23.47
C GLY A 27 -42.75 -15.89 -22.37
N CYS A 28 -43.65 -14.96 -22.72
CA CYS A 28 -44.42 -14.15 -21.78
C CYS A 28 -45.82 -14.74 -21.57
N LEU A 29 -46.41 -14.51 -20.38
CA LEU A 29 -47.84 -14.46 -19.99
C LEU A 29 -47.89 -14.76 -18.47
N SER A 30 -48.70 -14.21 -17.57
CA SER A 30 -49.53 -13.01 -17.41
C SER A 30 -50.50 -13.30 -16.25
N ALA A 31 -50.76 -12.33 -15.36
CA ALA A 31 -52.00 -12.23 -14.54
C ALA A 31 -52.25 -13.34 -13.47
N GLN A 32 -53.07 -13.17 -12.42
CA GLN A 32 -53.80 -11.99 -11.89
C GLN A 32 -54.04 -12.14 -10.36
N ARG A 33 -54.67 -11.15 -9.71
CA ARG A 33 -55.01 -11.14 -8.26
C ARG A 33 -56.45 -11.64 -7.97
N GLY A 34 -56.68 -12.02 -6.71
CA GLY A 34 -57.99 -12.14 -6.01
C GLY A 34 -57.75 -12.93 -4.71
N GLU A 35 -57.82 -12.37 -3.49
CA GLU A 35 -58.92 -11.75 -2.71
C GLU A 35 -59.69 -12.74 -1.79
N ASP A 36 -59.75 -12.35 -0.51
CA ASP A 36 -60.74 -12.61 0.57
C ASP A 36 -61.24 -14.03 0.94
N ARG A 37 -61.06 -14.42 2.23
CA ARG A 37 -62.13 -14.34 3.27
C ARG A 37 -61.73 -14.85 4.67
N ALA A 38 -62.52 -14.45 5.67
CA ALA A 38 -62.21 -14.33 7.08
C ALA A 38 -62.94 -15.33 8.04
N ILE A 39 -62.43 -15.48 9.28
CA ILE A 39 -63.18 -15.62 10.59
C ILE A 39 -63.93 -16.98 10.86
N PRO A 40 -64.31 -17.44 12.10
CA PRO A 40 -64.12 -16.98 13.52
C PRO A 40 -63.67 -18.05 14.60
N GLN A 41 -63.37 -17.57 15.84
CA GLN A 41 -63.72 -18.13 17.20
C GLN A 41 -63.27 -19.55 17.66
N ASP A 42 -63.15 -19.91 18.96
CA ASP A 42 -63.30 -19.23 20.28
C ASP A 42 -62.49 -19.99 21.38
N TYR A 43 -62.19 -19.37 22.53
CA TYR A 43 -62.31 -19.90 23.93
C TYR A 43 -61.40 -19.22 24.99
N ALA A 44 -62.02 -18.92 26.14
CA ALA A 44 -61.46 -18.59 27.47
C ALA A 44 -62.49 -19.14 28.51
N PRO A 45 -62.32 -19.09 29.86
CA PRO A 45 -61.31 -18.37 30.67
C PRO A 45 -60.72 -19.15 31.89
N GLY A 46 -59.84 -18.50 32.67
CA GLY A 46 -59.46 -18.95 34.03
C GLY A 46 -58.28 -18.19 34.67
N GLY A 47 -58.54 -17.37 35.70
CA GLY A 47 -57.52 -16.80 36.62
C GLY A 47 -57.62 -17.43 38.03
N PRO A 48 -57.10 -16.82 39.14
CA PRO A 48 -56.66 -15.42 39.29
C PRO A 48 -55.41 -15.18 40.22
N CYS A 49 -55.19 -13.89 40.60
CA CYS A 49 -54.32 -13.36 41.68
C CYS A 49 -52.78 -13.40 41.44
N GLY A 50 -51.97 -12.35 41.65
CA GLY A 50 -52.14 -10.95 42.09
C GLY A 50 -50.73 -10.27 42.16
N ASN A 51 -50.50 -8.99 42.46
CA ASN A 51 -51.37 -7.82 42.72
C ASN A 51 -50.55 -6.50 42.46
N ARG A 52 -51.02 -5.31 42.85
CA ARG A 52 -50.31 -4.00 42.75
C ARG A 52 -50.24 -3.26 44.09
N ALA A 53 -49.28 -2.34 44.26
CA ALA A 53 -49.47 -1.10 45.05
C ALA A 53 -48.52 0.06 44.63
N ARG A 54 -49.12 1.21 44.29
CA ARG A 54 -48.61 2.59 44.57
C ARG A 54 -49.66 3.24 45.50
N PRO A 55 -49.33 4.24 46.34
CA PRO A 55 -49.69 5.62 45.98
C PRO A 55 -48.79 6.73 46.61
N GLY A 56 -49.03 8.00 46.26
CA GLY A 56 -48.50 9.18 46.99
C GLY A 56 -48.31 10.45 46.13
N ARG A 57 -48.80 11.62 46.59
CA ARG A 57 -48.77 12.92 45.87
C ARG A 57 -48.81 14.10 46.88
N ARG A 58 -48.36 15.30 46.48
CA ARG A 58 -48.32 16.60 47.23
C ARG A 58 -47.13 16.75 48.23
N THR A 59 -46.54 17.93 48.54
CA THR A 59 -46.88 19.36 48.25
C THR A 59 -45.65 20.30 48.35
N ASP A 60 -45.70 21.44 47.65
CA ASP A 60 -45.06 22.78 47.85
C ASP A 60 -43.70 23.00 48.57
N ARG A 61 -42.79 23.78 47.92
CA ARG A 61 -42.48 25.20 48.30
C ARG A 61 -41.47 25.95 47.40
N ARG A 62 -41.91 27.11 46.89
CA ARG A 62 -41.24 28.44 46.71
C ARG A 62 -39.77 28.60 46.20
N ALA A 63 -39.69 29.17 44.99
CA ALA A 63 -39.19 30.52 44.64
C ALA A 63 -37.70 30.97 44.76
N SER A 64 -37.10 31.30 43.60
CA SER A 64 -36.54 32.62 43.19
C SER A 64 -36.14 32.52 41.69
N GLY A 65 -36.50 33.44 40.78
CA GLY A 65 -35.82 34.72 40.49
C GLY A 65 -34.55 34.47 39.65
N THR A 66 -34.34 34.96 38.42
CA THR A 66 -34.74 36.25 37.80
C THR A 66 -34.76 36.19 36.25
N LEU A 67 -35.42 37.15 35.58
CA LEU A 67 -35.57 37.31 34.12
C LEU A 67 -34.29 37.82 33.41
N LEU A 68 -34.16 37.50 32.10
CA LEU A 68 -34.02 38.40 30.92
C LEU A 68 -33.65 37.53 29.69
N ALA A 69 -34.03 37.79 28.43
CA ALA A 69 -35.06 38.64 27.83
C ALA A 69 -35.47 38.04 26.46
N MET A 70 -36.63 38.45 25.93
CA MET A 70 -37.15 38.03 24.62
C MET A 70 -36.34 38.60 23.44
N ARG A 71 -36.30 37.90 22.29
CA ARG A 71 -37.19 38.24 21.14
C ARG A 71 -37.13 37.23 19.97
N SER A 72 -38.15 37.32 19.14
CA SER A 72 -38.63 36.27 18.23
C SER A 72 -38.35 36.57 16.75
N VAL A 73 -38.33 35.50 15.94
CA VAL A 73 -38.83 35.39 14.55
C VAL A 73 -38.25 36.36 13.50
N VAL A 74 -37.59 35.78 12.48
CA VAL A 74 -38.06 35.77 11.07
C VAL A 74 -37.55 34.47 10.41
N ILE A 75 -38.42 33.68 9.79
CA ILE A 75 -38.03 32.62 8.83
C ILE A 75 -38.20 33.19 7.43
N GLY A 76 -37.07 33.50 6.77
CA GLY A 76 -37.04 33.95 5.38
C GLY A 76 -36.76 32.79 4.44
N THR A 77 -37.79 32.28 3.75
CA THR A 77 -37.61 31.39 2.60
C THR A 77 -37.10 32.20 1.41
N MET A 78 -35.93 31.85 0.87
CA MET A 78 -35.42 32.45 -0.35
C MET A 78 -35.12 31.38 -1.40
N GLN A 79 -35.91 31.39 -2.48
CA GLN A 79 -35.68 30.56 -3.66
C GLN A 79 -34.48 31.09 -4.44
N VAL A 80 -33.60 30.19 -4.90
CA VAL A 80 -32.54 30.53 -5.86
C VAL A 80 -32.97 30.07 -7.26
N PRO A 81 -32.99 30.95 -8.28
CA PRO A 81 -33.37 30.57 -9.63
C PRO A 81 -32.20 29.95 -10.40
N MET A 82 -32.46 28.88 -11.16
CA MET A 82 -31.55 28.38 -12.19
C MET A 82 -31.55 29.31 -13.41
N ARG A 83 -30.39 29.63 -13.96
CA ARG A 83 -30.21 30.02 -15.37
C ARG A 83 -28.92 29.44 -15.97
N PRO A 84 -28.86 29.21 -17.29
CA PRO A 84 -27.89 28.31 -17.90
C PRO A 84 -26.58 29.02 -18.27
N LEU A 85 -25.49 28.24 -18.32
CA LEU A 85 -24.22 28.67 -18.90
C LEU A 85 -24.18 28.34 -20.40
N THR A 86 -24.03 29.38 -21.22
CA THR A 86 -23.80 29.30 -22.66
C THR A 86 -22.32 29.15 -22.97
N HIS A 87 -21.96 28.26 -23.90
CA HIS A 87 -20.61 28.19 -24.48
C HIS A 87 -20.23 29.49 -25.23
N PRO A 88 -18.96 29.88 -25.21
CA PRO A 88 -18.32 30.58 -26.31
C PRO A 88 -17.40 29.65 -27.10
N ALA A 89 -17.63 29.54 -28.41
CA ALA A 89 -16.64 29.03 -29.35
C ALA A 89 -15.73 30.18 -29.82
N ILE A 90 -14.43 29.94 -29.96
CA ILE A 90 -13.47 30.86 -30.58
C ILE A 90 -12.63 30.05 -31.60
N PRO A 91 -12.32 30.59 -32.80
CA PRO A 91 -12.05 29.77 -33.99
C PRO A 91 -10.57 29.45 -34.22
N LEU A 92 -10.34 28.51 -35.16
CA LEU A 92 -9.02 28.26 -35.74
C LEU A 92 -8.50 29.50 -36.50
N ALA A 93 -7.21 29.75 -36.38
CA ALA A 93 -6.42 30.48 -37.37
C ALA A 93 -5.09 29.76 -37.61
N THR A 94 -4.81 29.42 -38.86
CA THR A 94 -3.64 28.65 -39.30
C THR A 94 -2.44 29.53 -39.62
N SER A 95 -1.27 29.19 -39.10
CA SER A 95 0.08 29.43 -39.66
C SER A 95 1.11 28.77 -38.72
N GLY A 96 2.16 28.09 -39.14
CA GLY A 96 2.69 27.94 -40.50
C GLY A 96 4.22 28.02 -40.52
N ALA A 97 4.92 27.18 -39.75
CA ALA A 97 6.40 27.12 -39.75
C ALA A 97 6.90 25.75 -39.26
N ALA A 98 7.19 24.83 -40.18
CA ALA A 98 7.89 23.59 -39.88
C ALA A 98 9.34 23.71 -40.38
N LEU A 99 10.30 23.73 -39.44
CA LEU A 99 11.72 23.68 -39.76
C LEU A 99 12.16 22.21 -39.80
N LEU A 100 12.24 21.61 -40.99
CA LEU A 100 12.81 20.27 -41.16
C LEU A 100 14.35 20.36 -41.18
N SER A 101 14.99 19.98 -40.08
CA SER A 101 16.42 19.66 -40.06
C SER A 101 16.62 18.22 -40.54
N VAL A 102 17.14 18.06 -41.76
CA VAL A 102 17.53 16.76 -42.32
C VAL A 102 18.81 16.28 -41.62
N LEU A 103 18.77 15.11 -41.01
CA LEU A 103 19.97 14.34 -40.65
C LEU A 103 20.02 13.09 -41.50
N SER A 104 21.09 13.00 -42.29
CA SER A 104 21.40 11.88 -43.16
C SER A 104 21.88 10.67 -42.36
N GLY A 105 21.08 9.60 -42.31
CA GLY A 105 21.55 8.27 -41.96
C GLY A 105 21.96 7.52 -43.22
N CYS A 106 23.26 7.28 -43.41
CA CYS A 106 23.72 6.26 -44.35
C CYS A 106 23.51 4.90 -43.71
N ASP A 107 22.86 3.97 -44.42
CA ASP A 107 22.97 2.56 -44.09
C ASP A 107 23.17 1.75 -45.38
N ALA A 108 24.15 0.87 -45.36
CA ALA A 108 24.61 0.13 -46.53
C ALA A 108 24.39 -1.37 -46.30
N GLY A 109 23.29 -1.90 -46.83
CA GLY A 109 22.94 -3.32 -46.80
C GLY A 109 22.38 -3.75 -48.16
N PRO A 110 22.77 -4.92 -48.71
CA PRO A 110 22.50 -5.25 -50.09
C PRO A 110 21.07 -5.75 -50.31
N SER A 111 20.29 -5.05 -51.13
CA SER A 111 19.07 -5.60 -51.72
C SER A 111 19.16 -5.59 -53.25
N THR A 112 18.66 -6.67 -53.84
CA THR A 112 18.64 -6.94 -55.27
C THR A 112 17.77 -5.93 -56.02
N ARG A 113 18.21 -5.51 -57.22
CA ARG A 113 17.38 -4.73 -58.14
C ARG A 113 16.25 -5.60 -58.67
N ASP A 114 15.02 -5.35 -58.24
CA ASP A 114 13.84 -5.61 -59.06
C ASP A 114 13.52 -4.35 -59.88
N CYS A 115 13.39 -4.53 -61.21
CA CYS A 115 12.96 -3.47 -62.11
C CYS A 115 11.44 -3.50 -62.26
N ASP A 116 10.75 -2.41 -61.93
CA ASP A 116 9.33 -2.25 -62.25
C ASP A 116 9.17 -2.05 -63.78
N PRO A 117 8.42 -2.92 -64.50
CA PRO A 117 8.27 -2.86 -65.94
C PRO A 117 7.28 -1.78 -66.44
N ARG A 118 6.88 -0.79 -65.62
CA ARG A 118 5.83 0.19 -65.95
C ARG A 118 6.27 1.56 -66.46
N LEU A 119 7.57 1.78 -66.68
CA LEU A 119 8.07 3.02 -67.32
C LEU A 119 8.71 2.73 -68.67
N ALA A 120 7.92 2.90 -69.73
CA ALA A 120 8.38 2.78 -71.10
C ALA A 120 9.15 4.04 -71.54
N TYR A 121 10.48 3.97 -71.49
CA TYR A 121 11.35 4.59 -72.50
C TYR A 121 12.73 3.91 -72.47
N CYS A 122 12.94 3.00 -73.40
CA CYS A 122 14.25 2.45 -73.74
C CYS A 122 14.37 2.52 -75.26
N ASP A 123 15.04 3.57 -75.74
CA ASP A 123 15.49 3.61 -77.13
C ASP A 123 16.85 4.31 -77.23
N ALA A 124 17.50 4.13 -78.38
CA ALA A 124 18.94 4.00 -78.48
C ALA A 124 19.79 5.28 -78.40
N GLY A 125 20.99 5.10 -77.85
CA GLY A 125 22.24 5.58 -78.46
C GLY A 125 22.70 7.00 -78.14
N ILE A 126 23.93 7.11 -77.63
CA ILE A 126 24.99 8.03 -78.10
C ILE A 126 26.35 7.58 -77.52
N ASP A 127 27.42 7.87 -78.26
CA ASP A 127 28.75 7.29 -78.12
C ASP A 127 29.48 7.49 -76.78
N ALA A 128 30.44 6.59 -76.57
CA ALA A 128 31.49 6.74 -75.57
C ALA A 128 32.31 8.03 -75.81
N LYS A 129 32.10 9.02 -74.94
CA LYS A 129 33.11 10.05 -74.65
C LYS A 129 33.43 10.07 -73.17
N THR A 130 34.72 9.98 -72.90
CA THR A 130 35.38 10.13 -71.60
C THR A 130 34.78 11.29 -70.80
N PHE A 131 34.13 10.96 -69.68
CA PHE A 131 33.92 11.90 -68.58
C PHE A 131 34.80 11.47 -67.42
N ASP A 132 35.82 12.28 -67.14
CA ASP A 132 36.61 12.16 -65.92
C ASP A 132 35.67 12.43 -64.73
N VAL A 133 35.35 11.39 -63.97
CA VAL A 133 34.72 11.55 -62.66
C VAL A 133 35.85 11.91 -61.70
N PRO A 134 35.83 13.11 -61.06
CA PRO A 134 36.85 13.44 -60.08
C PRO A 134 36.91 12.33 -59.04
N ALA A 135 38.13 11.84 -58.75
CA ALA A 135 38.34 10.84 -57.72
C ALA A 135 37.58 11.25 -56.45
N ARG A 136 36.93 10.28 -55.79
CA ARG A 136 36.41 10.47 -54.44
C ARG A 136 37.52 11.14 -53.62
N PRO A 137 37.26 12.22 -52.86
CA PRO A 137 38.30 12.81 -52.04
C PRO A 137 38.86 11.70 -51.15
N ASP A 138 40.17 11.46 -51.24
CA ASP A 138 40.88 10.54 -50.37
C ASP A 138 40.69 11.03 -48.95
N VAL A 139 39.71 10.44 -48.24
CA VAL A 139 39.63 10.53 -46.79
C VAL A 139 40.79 9.69 -46.29
N ARG A 140 41.98 10.32 -46.25
CA ARG A 140 43.15 9.76 -45.58
C ARG A 140 42.69 9.27 -44.21
N PRO A 141 43.07 8.05 -43.78
CA PRO A 141 42.88 7.65 -42.40
C PRO A 141 43.41 8.75 -41.50
N ILE A 142 42.61 9.19 -40.53
CA ILE A 142 43.09 10.14 -39.52
C ILE A 142 44.29 9.46 -38.86
N ASP A 143 45.47 10.10 -38.92
CA ASP A 143 46.66 9.56 -38.30
C ASP A 143 46.56 9.71 -36.78
N VAL A 144 45.97 8.71 -36.15
CA VAL A 144 45.79 8.64 -34.70
C VAL A 144 47.09 8.40 -33.94
N THR A 145 48.23 8.17 -34.62
CA THR A 145 49.51 7.95 -33.93
C THR A 145 50.03 9.23 -33.24
N ASP A 146 49.75 10.41 -33.79
CA ASP A 146 50.08 11.70 -33.17
C ASP A 146 49.29 11.92 -31.86
N LEU A 147 48.06 11.38 -31.77
CA LEU A 147 47.19 11.56 -30.60
C LEU A 147 47.67 10.78 -29.36
N TYR A 148 48.36 9.65 -29.56
CA TYR A 148 48.98 8.89 -28.45
C TYR A 148 50.42 9.33 -28.18
N THR A 149 51.06 10.07 -29.09
CA THR A 149 52.47 10.44 -28.98
C THR A 149 52.68 11.44 -27.83
N GLY A 150 53.43 11.00 -26.82
CA GLY A 150 53.67 11.80 -25.61
C GLY A 150 52.48 11.90 -24.64
N LEU A 151 51.37 11.19 -24.87
CA LEU A 151 50.21 11.21 -23.96
C LEU A 151 50.50 10.46 -22.65
N LEU A 152 50.50 11.18 -21.54
CA LEU A 152 50.85 10.67 -20.20
C LEU A 152 49.64 10.20 -19.40
N SER A 153 48.56 10.98 -19.39
CA SER A 153 47.36 10.72 -18.59
C SER A 153 46.11 11.32 -19.25
N VAL A 154 44.93 10.88 -18.81
CA VAL A 154 43.64 11.51 -19.14
C VAL A 154 42.97 12.04 -17.87
N SER A 155 42.15 13.06 -17.98
CA SER A 155 41.29 13.60 -16.92
C SER A 155 39.93 14.00 -17.48
N ILE A 156 38.91 14.10 -16.63
CA ILE A 156 37.55 14.51 -17.04
C ILE A 156 37.30 15.96 -16.59
N THR A 157 36.63 16.75 -17.43
CA THR A 157 36.13 18.09 -17.09
C THR A 157 34.65 18.23 -17.47
N PRO A 158 33.82 18.92 -16.66
CA PRO A 158 34.13 19.45 -15.32
C PRO A 158 34.35 18.34 -14.30
N GLU A 159 35.16 18.63 -13.27
CA GLU A 159 35.38 17.73 -12.13
C GLU A 159 34.29 17.96 -11.06
N ASN A 160 33.78 16.88 -10.48
CA ASN A 160 32.73 16.83 -9.46
C ASN A 160 31.50 17.77 -9.68
N PRO A 161 30.92 17.87 -10.90
CA PRO A 161 29.77 18.74 -11.14
C PRO A 161 28.52 18.32 -10.35
N THR A 162 27.68 19.31 -10.05
CA THR A 162 26.32 19.11 -9.54
C THR A 162 25.29 19.52 -10.60
N LEU A 163 24.51 18.55 -11.07
CA LEU A 163 23.42 18.75 -12.02
C LEU A 163 22.08 18.86 -11.27
N VAL A 164 21.48 20.05 -11.25
CA VAL A 164 20.19 20.29 -10.59
C VAL A 164 19.04 20.06 -11.58
N VAL A 165 18.07 19.21 -11.21
CA VAL A 165 16.93 18.84 -12.05
C VAL A 165 15.62 19.39 -11.47
N ARG A 166 14.93 20.23 -12.23
CA ARG A 166 13.69 20.94 -11.84
C ARG A 166 12.50 20.60 -12.74
N GLY A 167 12.29 19.31 -13.01
CA GLY A 167 11.16 18.81 -13.81
C GLY A 167 11.30 18.89 -15.33
N ALA A 168 12.38 19.47 -15.85
CA ALA A 168 12.79 19.39 -17.26
C ALA A 168 13.98 18.43 -17.41
N VAL A 169 14.21 17.94 -18.64
CA VAL A 169 15.41 17.13 -18.96
C VAL A 169 16.65 17.98 -18.76
N ALA A 170 17.53 17.55 -17.85
CA ALA A 170 18.80 18.20 -17.56
C ALA A 170 19.94 17.35 -18.14
N MET A 171 20.96 18.00 -18.70
CA MET A 171 22.12 17.34 -19.31
C MET A 171 23.41 17.91 -18.74
N GLN A 172 24.41 17.06 -18.55
CA GLN A 172 25.78 17.44 -18.21
C GLN A 172 26.72 16.90 -19.29
N PRO A 173 27.32 17.78 -20.14
CA PRO A 173 28.40 17.36 -21.01
C PRO A 173 29.68 17.15 -20.21
N PHE A 174 30.39 16.07 -20.51
CA PHE A 174 31.76 15.84 -20.05
C PHE A 174 32.72 15.85 -21.24
N MET A 175 33.96 16.25 -20.99
CA MET A 175 35.05 16.21 -21.97
C MET A 175 36.26 15.56 -21.31
N ALA A 176 36.92 14.66 -22.03
CA ALA A 176 38.19 14.10 -21.61
C ALA A 176 39.34 14.98 -22.12
N LEU A 177 40.29 15.29 -21.25
CA LEU A 177 41.52 16.02 -21.56
C LEU A 177 42.71 15.08 -21.42
N GLY A 178 43.47 14.92 -22.49
CA GLY A 178 44.77 14.27 -22.46
C GLY A 178 45.86 15.25 -22.04
N ARG A 179 46.72 14.85 -21.10
CA ARG A 179 47.92 15.59 -20.70
C ARG A 179 49.15 15.00 -21.39
N TYR A 180 49.89 15.83 -22.09
CA TYR A 180 51.04 15.42 -22.90
C TYR A 180 52.37 15.78 -22.22
N ALA A 181 53.45 15.13 -22.66
CA ALA A 181 54.80 15.31 -22.13
C ALA A 181 55.39 16.71 -22.41
N ASP A 182 54.86 17.43 -23.40
CA ASP A 182 55.15 18.86 -23.67
C ASP A 182 54.46 19.80 -22.65
N GLY A 183 53.69 19.26 -21.71
CA GLY A 183 52.91 20.00 -20.72
C GLY A 183 51.54 20.47 -21.22
N THR A 184 51.20 20.29 -22.50
CA THR A 184 49.92 20.71 -23.06
C THR A 184 48.77 19.79 -22.64
N GLN A 185 47.55 20.34 -22.66
CA GLN A 185 46.31 19.58 -22.52
C GLN A 185 45.47 19.73 -23.79
N ARG A 186 44.93 18.61 -24.30
CA ARG A 186 44.12 18.59 -25.53
C ARG A 186 42.89 17.69 -25.35
N PRO A 187 41.71 18.03 -25.88
CA PRO A 187 40.55 17.14 -25.84
C PRO A 187 40.81 15.78 -26.50
N ILE A 188 40.24 14.71 -25.94
CA ILE A 188 40.27 13.36 -26.54
C ILE A 188 38.86 12.81 -26.67
N SER A 189 38.53 12.32 -27.87
CA SER A 189 37.22 11.77 -28.24
C SER A 189 37.23 10.27 -28.60
N LEU A 190 38.39 9.59 -28.51
CA LEU A 190 38.55 8.19 -28.90
C LEU A 190 38.30 7.16 -27.78
N GLY A 191 38.05 7.62 -26.55
CA GLY A 191 37.69 6.78 -25.41
C GLY A 191 36.18 6.59 -25.24
N THR A 192 35.81 5.64 -24.37
CA THR A 192 34.42 5.30 -24.03
C THR A 192 34.03 5.83 -22.67
N TRP A 193 32.79 6.33 -22.55
CA TRP A 193 32.21 6.83 -21.31
C TRP A 193 31.28 5.80 -20.65
N THR A 194 31.36 5.64 -19.33
CA THR A 194 30.46 4.77 -18.55
C THR A 194 30.10 5.40 -17.19
N LEU A 195 29.12 4.82 -16.50
CA LEU A 195 28.71 5.21 -15.14
C LEU A 195 28.87 4.02 -14.19
N THR A 196 29.27 4.27 -12.94
CA THR A 196 29.18 3.24 -11.87
C THR A 196 27.72 2.87 -11.57
N ARG A 197 26.77 3.82 -11.70
CA ARG A 197 25.32 3.58 -11.56
C ARG A 197 24.51 4.48 -12.51
N ALA A 198 23.50 3.93 -13.17
CA ALA A 198 22.62 4.63 -14.11
C ALA A 198 21.22 4.99 -13.55
N ARG A 199 21.06 5.11 -12.22
CA ARG A 199 19.75 5.38 -11.59
C ARG A 199 19.21 6.78 -11.90
N ALA A 200 20.04 7.81 -11.74
CA ALA A 200 19.65 9.21 -11.96
C ALA A 200 19.69 9.65 -13.43
N GLY A 201 20.23 8.83 -14.34
CA GLY A 201 20.38 9.15 -15.75
C GLY A 201 21.32 8.19 -16.48
N SER A 202 21.44 8.39 -17.79
CA SER A 202 22.37 7.65 -18.66
C SER A 202 23.46 8.57 -19.20
N ILE A 203 24.61 8.00 -19.58
CA ILE A 203 25.65 8.71 -20.32
C ILE A 203 25.73 8.15 -21.74
N ASP A 204 25.89 9.04 -22.71
CA ASP A 204 26.24 8.66 -24.08
C ASP A 204 27.69 8.15 -24.11
N PRO A 205 27.93 6.87 -24.50
CA PRO A 205 29.26 6.26 -24.41
C PRO A 205 30.28 6.86 -25.39
N ALA A 206 29.84 7.56 -26.44
CA ALA A 206 30.71 8.20 -27.42
C ALA A 206 30.90 9.70 -27.14
N THR A 207 29.84 10.41 -26.73
CA THR A 207 29.89 11.88 -26.55
C THR A 207 30.15 12.34 -25.13
N GLY A 208 30.06 11.47 -24.12
CA GLY A 208 30.22 11.84 -22.72
C GLY A 208 29.09 12.73 -22.19
N ARG A 209 27.98 12.84 -22.92
CA ARG A 209 26.82 13.63 -22.50
C ARG A 209 25.93 12.82 -21.58
N PHE A 210 25.94 13.16 -20.30
CA PHE A 210 24.98 12.63 -19.33
C PHE A 210 23.61 13.29 -19.52
N THR A 211 22.54 12.50 -19.41
CA THR A 211 21.14 12.95 -19.46
C THR A 211 20.39 12.41 -18.25
N ALA A 212 19.90 13.31 -17.39
CA ALA A 212 19.16 12.94 -16.19
C ALA A 212 17.77 12.40 -16.52
N THR A 213 17.30 11.39 -15.77
CA THR A 213 15.91 10.88 -15.87
C THR A 213 14.88 11.91 -15.38
N GLY A 214 15.30 12.81 -14.49
CA GLY A 214 14.40 13.74 -13.80
C GLY A 214 13.43 13.07 -12.83
N GLN A 215 13.80 11.91 -12.28
CA GLN A 215 12.96 11.13 -11.37
C GLN A 215 13.54 10.97 -9.96
N VAL A 216 14.87 10.92 -9.85
CA VAL A 216 15.61 10.70 -8.60
C VAL A 216 16.85 11.59 -8.54
N GLY A 217 17.34 11.86 -7.33
CA GLY A 217 18.71 12.33 -7.09
C GLY A 217 19.62 11.15 -6.73
N ASP A 218 20.90 11.24 -7.07
CA ASP A 218 21.90 10.20 -6.75
C ASP A 218 23.32 10.77 -6.86
N LEU A 219 24.28 10.05 -6.28
CA LEU A 219 25.70 10.25 -6.49
C LEU A 219 26.24 9.08 -7.33
N THR A 220 26.66 9.39 -8.56
CA THR A 220 27.29 8.41 -9.46
C THR A 220 28.68 8.87 -9.86
N GLU A 221 29.50 7.93 -10.30
CA GLU A 221 30.86 8.20 -10.78
C GLU A 221 30.87 7.98 -12.29
N VAL A 222 31.39 8.98 -13.00
CA VAL A 222 31.55 9.01 -14.46
C VAL A 222 32.95 8.56 -14.78
N HIS A 223 33.07 7.52 -15.60
CA HIS A 223 34.33 6.95 -16.04
C HIS A 223 34.59 7.27 -17.50
N TYR A 224 35.87 7.45 -17.82
CA TYR A 224 36.39 7.53 -19.18
C TYR A 224 37.55 6.55 -19.35
N GLU A 225 37.44 5.66 -20.33
CA GLU A 225 38.52 4.75 -20.72
C GLU A 225 39.00 5.04 -22.14
N LEU A 226 40.28 5.35 -22.29
CA LEU A 226 40.97 5.47 -23.57
C LEU A 226 41.84 4.21 -23.80
N PRO A 227 41.43 3.27 -24.68
CA PRO A 227 42.28 2.15 -25.05
C PRO A 227 43.52 2.63 -25.81
N ARG A 228 44.66 1.96 -25.61
CA ARG A 228 45.92 2.27 -26.31
C ARG A 228 46.48 1.02 -27.01
N PRO A 229 46.77 1.05 -28.32
CA PRO A 229 47.39 -0.08 -29.00
C PRO A 229 48.75 -0.43 -28.37
N GLY A 230 48.91 -1.68 -27.91
CA GLY A 230 50.17 -2.17 -27.33
C GLY A 230 50.53 -1.63 -25.94
N ALA A 231 49.62 -0.91 -25.27
CA ALA A 231 49.83 -0.37 -23.92
C ALA A 231 48.55 -0.48 -23.07
N GLU A 232 48.66 -0.29 -21.76
CA GLU A 232 47.51 -0.27 -20.86
C GLU A 232 46.57 0.93 -21.17
N SER A 233 45.26 0.74 -21.10
CA SER A 233 44.27 1.82 -21.24
C SER A 233 44.52 2.95 -20.24
N LEU A 234 44.36 4.20 -20.66
CA LEU A 234 44.30 5.32 -19.72
C LEU A 234 42.88 5.47 -19.20
N ARG A 235 42.74 5.65 -17.89
CA ARG A 235 41.45 5.79 -17.19
C ARG A 235 41.37 7.12 -16.45
N ALA A 236 40.20 7.70 -16.40
CA ALA A 236 39.85 8.80 -15.50
C ALA A 236 38.45 8.59 -14.94
N ALA A 237 38.22 9.14 -13.74
CA ALA A 237 36.93 9.14 -13.07
C ALA A 237 36.64 10.52 -12.47
N THR A 238 35.36 10.87 -12.35
CA THR A 238 34.87 12.02 -11.59
C THR A 238 33.51 11.69 -10.98
N ASN A 239 33.18 12.27 -9.82
CA ASN A 239 31.80 12.19 -9.34
C ASN A 239 30.89 13.08 -10.19
N LEU A 240 29.61 12.71 -10.22
CA LEU A 240 28.48 13.51 -10.70
C LEU A 240 27.38 13.45 -9.64
N THR A 241 27.08 14.60 -9.05
CA THR A 241 25.96 14.75 -8.12
C THR A 241 24.72 15.14 -8.91
N VAL A 242 23.71 14.28 -9.01
CA VAL A 242 22.41 14.65 -9.58
C VAL A 242 21.46 15.01 -8.45
N ARG A 243 20.97 16.25 -8.46
CA ARG A 243 20.14 16.79 -7.37
C ARG A 243 18.75 17.15 -7.88
N PHE A 244 17.71 16.51 -7.37
CA PHE A 244 16.32 16.79 -7.72
C PHE A 244 15.76 17.92 -6.84
N GLU A 245 15.20 18.96 -7.43
CA GLU A 245 14.55 20.06 -6.68
C GLU A 245 13.20 20.44 -7.31
N ARG A 246 12.14 20.49 -6.50
CA ARG A 246 10.82 20.98 -6.94
C ARG A 246 10.17 21.88 -5.90
N ASP A 247 9.58 22.97 -6.38
CA ASP A 247 8.84 23.94 -5.58
C ASP A 247 7.38 24.00 -6.06
N PHE A 248 6.45 24.11 -5.12
CA PHE A 248 5.01 24.20 -5.35
C PHE A 248 4.44 25.42 -4.66
N PHE A 249 3.48 26.07 -5.31
CA PHE A 249 2.82 27.27 -4.78
C PHE A 249 1.32 27.02 -4.78
N SER A 250 0.77 26.67 -3.61
CA SER A 250 -0.67 26.47 -3.43
C SER A 250 -1.37 27.82 -3.42
N ALA A 251 -2.25 28.08 -4.39
CA ALA A 251 -2.96 29.36 -4.49
C ALA A 251 -3.61 29.75 -3.14
N PRO A 252 -3.42 30.99 -2.65
CA PRO A 252 -2.89 32.16 -3.35
C PRO A 252 -1.36 32.37 -3.29
N SER A 253 -0.56 31.41 -2.82
CA SER A 253 0.90 31.54 -2.81
C SER A 253 1.48 31.69 -4.23
N THR A 254 2.61 32.39 -4.32
CA THR A 254 3.34 32.69 -5.57
C THR A 254 4.85 32.53 -5.38
N GLU A 255 5.63 32.53 -6.47
CA GLU A 255 7.10 32.43 -6.37
C GLU A 255 7.75 33.55 -5.55
N ALA A 256 7.13 34.74 -5.50
CA ALA A 256 7.59 35.84 -4.64
C ALA A 256 7.60 35.48 -3.14
N ASP A 257 6.73 34.54 -2.71
CA ASP A 257 6.67 34.12 -1.31
C ASP A 257 7.89 33.33 -0.86
N ARG A 258 8.66 32.75 -1.81
CA ARG A 258 9.96 32.12 -1.56
C ARG A 258 10.91 33.07 -0.82
N ALA A 259 10.92 34.34 -1.21
CA ALA A 259 11.81 35.37 -0.65
C ALA A 259 11.53 35.67 0.82
N ARG A 260 10.30 35.43 1.32
CA ARG A 260 9.95 35.62 2.74
C ARG A 260 10.78 34.72 3.68
N PHE A 261 11.28 33.59 3.17
CA PHE A 261 12.04 32.60 3.94
C PHE A 261 13.55 32.63 3.65
N ALA A 262 14.08 33.76 3.15
CA ALA A 262 15.51 33.94 2.90
C ALA A 262 16.33 33.93 4.22
N THR A 263 15.76 34.47 5.30
CA THR A 263 16.31 34.42 6.65
C THR A 263 15.26 33.84 7.58
N LEU A 264 15.62 32.81 8.34
CA LEU A 264 14.78 32.25 9.40
C LEU A 264 15.25 32.75 10.77
N VAL A 265 14.31 32.88 11.71
CA VAL A 265 14.58 33.18 13.12
C VAL A 265 14.06 32.02 13.97
N PRO A 266 14.89 31.39 14.82
CA PRO A 266 14.43 30.41 15.80
C PRO A 266 13.50 31.07 16.83
N ASP A 267 12.28 30.57 16.98
CA ASP A 267 11.32 31.04 17.98
C ASP A 267 10.34 29.93 18.37
N ALA A 268 10.70 29.15 19.39
CA ALA A 268 9.91 28.02 19.88
C ALA A 268 8.51 28.38 20.41
N ALA A 269 8.23 29.67 20.67
CA ALA A 269 6.90 30.13 21.09
C ALA A 269 5.98 30.45 19.90
N ARG A 270 6.52 30.60 18.69
CA ARG A 270 5.76 30.91 17.46
C ARG A 270 5.94 29.91 16.32
N GLU A 271 6.85 28.93 16.47
CA GLU A 271 7.01 27.83 15.53
C GLU A 271 5.72 27.01 15.40
N VAL A 272 5.51 26.40 14.23
CA VAL A 272 4.35 25.52 14.02
C VAL A 272 4.57 24.17 14.67
N ILE A 273 3.48 23.55 15.12
CA ILE A 273 3.55 22.18 15.65
C ILE A 273 3.12 21.23 14.54
N VAL A 274 4.07 20.56 13.90
CA VAL A 274 3.78 19.46 12.98
C VAL A 274 3.06 18.34 13.76
N ARG A 275 1.99 17.80 13.19
CA ARG A 275 1.19 16.70 13.76
C ARG A 275 1.28 15.43 12.94
N TYR A 276 1.44 15.52 11.62
CA TYR A 276 1.70 14.37 10.75
C TYR A 276 2.66 14.75 9.60
N PRO A 277 3.55 13.86 9.13
CA PRO A 277 3.89 12.53 9.66
C PRO A 277 4.36 12.49 11.12
N LEU A 278 4.26 11.31 11.75
CA LEU A 278 4.85 11.07 13.07
C LEU A 278 6.37 11.05 12.97
N ALA A 279 7.06 11.62 13.97
CA ALA A 279 8.52 11.66 13.99
C ALA A 279 9.12 10.24 14.09
N ASN A 280 10.14 9.96 13.28
CA ASN A 280 10.81 8.66 13.13
C ASN A 280 9.91 7.50 12.63
N ALA A 281 8.72 7.80 12.10
CA ALA A 281 7.88 6.80 11.44
C ALA A 281 8.66 6.05 10.33
N LEU A 282 8.34 4.77 10.14
CA LEU A 282 8.91 3.94 9.07
C LEU A 282 7.80 3.56 8.09
N VAL A 283 7.91 4.04 6.85
CA VAL A 283 6.95 3.79 5.76
C VAL A 283 7.55 2.89 4.68
N PRO A 284 6.73 2.11 3.94
CA PRO A 284 7.20 1.41 2.73
C PRO A 284 7.42 2.40 1.56
N GLN A 285 8.18 1.99 0.55
CA GLN A 285 8.48 2.83 -0.62
C GLN A 285 7.26 3.21 -1.46
N ASN A 286 6.23 2.37 -1.52
CA ASN A 286 4.98 2.66 -2.24
C ASN A 286 3.87 3.26 -1.37
N VAL A 287 4.17 3.78 -0.17
CA VAL A 287 3.14 4.52 0.57
C VAL A 287 2.71 5.75 -0.23
N ALA A 288 1.42 6.06 -0.21
CA ALA A 288 0.91 7.31 -0.76
C ALA A 288 1.66 8.54 -0.22
N PRO A 289 1.79 9.64 -0.99
CA PRO A 289 2.36 10.88 -0.49
C PRO A 289 1.67 11.34 0.80
N PRO A 290 2.43 11.68 1.85
CA PRO A 290 1.83 12.09 3.11
C PRO A 290 1.13 13.44 2.96
N ASP A 291 0.00 13.56 3.63
CA ASP A 291 -0.61 14.86 3.92
C ASP A 291 0.11 15.47 5.13
N VAL A 292 1.02 16.41 4.90
CA VAL A 292 1.77 17.06 5.99
C VAL A 292 0.81 17.98 6.72
N GLN A 293 0.52 17.70 7.98
CA GLN A 293 -0.43 18.46 8.80
C GLN A 293 0.28 19.12 9.98
N TRP A 294 -0.02 20.38 10.23
CA TRP A 294 0.51 21.17 11.34
C TRP A 294 -0.58 21.95 12.07
N GLU A 295 -0.17 22.69 13.10
CA GLU A 295 -0.98 23.63 13.88
C GLU A 295 -0.20 24.92 14.10
N GLN A 296 -0.91 25.96 14.57
CA GLN A 296 -0.50 27.36 14.74
C GLN A 296 -0.44 28.20 13.46
N GLY A 297 -0.95 29.43 13.59
CA GLY A 297 -0.89 30.48 12.58
C GLY A 297 -2.18 31.29 12.47
N ALA A 298 -2.17 32.28 11.58
CA ALA A 298 -3.29 33.18 11.30
C ALA A 298 -3.45 33.47 9.80
N ALA A 299 -4.59 34.02 9.40
CA ALA A 299 -4.86 34.39 8.02
C ALA A 299 -3.80 35.38 7.48
N GLY A 300 -3.29 35.10 6.28
CA GLY A 300 -2.20 35.86 5.65
C GLY A 300 -0.78 35.38 5.99
N ASP A 301 -0.60 34.50 6.98
CA ASP A 301 0.67 33.78 7.16
C ASP A 301 0.94 32.87 5.94
N VAL A 302 2.21 32.68 5.61
CA VAL A 302 2.67 31.72 4.59
C VAL A 302 3.52 30.65 5.28
N TYR A 303 3.38 29.40 4.85
CA TYR A 303 4.19 28.28 5.32
C TYR A 303 5.12 27.78 4.21
N ARG A 304 6.33 27.36 4.59
CA ARG A 304 7.26 26.63 3.73
C ARG A 304 7.39 25.21 4.27
N VAL A 305 6.67 24.27 3.66
CA VAL A 305 6.74 22.84 3.94
C VAL A 305 7.89 22.25 3.12
N ARG A 306 9.01 21.90 3.73
CA ARG A 306 10.19 21.36 3.04
C ARG A 306 10.46 19.93 3.47
N LEU A 307 10.51 19.02 2.50
CA LEU A 307 10.99 17.65 2.66
C LEU A 307 12.30 17.50 1.89
N SER A 308 13.33 16.91 2.49
CA SER A 308 14.62 16.72 1.82
C SER A 308 15.44 15.53 2.32
N LYS A 309 16.25 15.01 1.39
CA LYS A 309 17.40 14.12 1.56
C LYS A 309 18.65 14.80 0.95
N PRO A 310 19.88 14.26 1.04
CA PRO A 310 21.08 14.90 0.47
C PRO A 310 20.92 15.37 -0.99
N HIS A 311 20.35 14.52 -1.84
CA HIS A 311 20.20 14.77 -3.28
C HIS A 311 18.78 15.12 -3.73
N VAL A 312 17.83 15.31 -2.80
CA VAL A 312 16.43 15.63 -3.13
C VAL A 312 15.87 16.71 -2.22
N ALA A 313 15.20 17.72 -2.79
CA ALA A 313 14.38 18.67 -2.05
C ALA A 313 13.01 18.89 -2.73
N VAL A 314 11.95 18.84 -1.93
CA VAL A 314 10.58 19.15 -2.35
C VAL A 314 10.02 20.20 -1.39
N THR A 315 9.59 21.34 -1.92
CA THR A 315 9.11 22.47 -1.13
C THR A 315 7.68 22.86 -1.52
N GLY A 316 6.75 22.85 -0.59
CA GLY A 316 5.44 23.48 -0.72
C GLY A 316 5.41 24.85 -0.06
N PHE A 317 4.90 25.85 -0.77
CA PHE A 317 4.56 27.17 -0.25
C PHE A 317 3.03 27.29 -0.18
N VAL A 318 2.50 27.57 1.00
CA VAL A 318 1.06 27.52 1.29
C VAL A 318 0.65 28.73 2.12
N THR A 319 -0.30 29.52 1.64
CA THR A 319 -0.82 30.71 2.37
C THR A 319 -2.08 30.36 3.15
N HIS A 320 -2.16 30.80 4.41
CA HIS A 320 -3.36 30.65 5.24
C HIS A 320 -4.53 31.48 4.67
N SER A 321 -5.42 30.83 3.93
CA SER A 321 -6.50 31.48 3.16
C SER A 321 -7.69 31.99 3.99
N GLY A 322 -7.82 31.58 5.26
CA GLY A 322 -8.86 32.08 6.18
C GLY A 322 -9.51 30.94 6.97
N ALA A 323 -10.79 31.09 7.31
CA ALA A 323 -11.50 30.14 8.18
C ALA A 323 -11.60 28.70 7.62
N GLY A 324 -11.49 28.51 6.30
CA GLY A 324 -11.45 27.19 5.67
C GLY A 324 -10.06 26.57 5.56
N PHE A 325 -9.02 27.21 6.10
CA PHE A 325 -7.65 26.69 6.03
C PHE A 325 -7.48 25.47 6.94
N ARG A 326 -6.98 24.36 6.37
CA ARG A 326 -6.89 23.06 7.04
C ARG A 326 -5.52 22.77 7.68
N PHE A 327 -4.56 23.70 7.57
CA PHE A 327 -3.18 23.55 8.07
C PHE A 327 -2.51 22.26 7.57
N ASP A 328 -2.68 22.00 6.28
CA ASP A 328 -2.28 20.79 5.58
C ASP A 328 -1.59 21.09 4.24
N TRP A 329 -0.79 20.13 3.78
CA TRP A 329 -0.25 20.08 2.42
C TRP A 329 0.10 18.65 2.04
N THR A 330 -0.62 18.10 1.08
CA THR A 330 -0.27 16.81 0.47
C THR A 330 0.93 16.98 -0.45
N VAL A 331 2.00 16.21 -0.20
CA VAL A 331 3.22 16.23 -1.02
C VAL A 331 2.91 15.79 -2.45
N ASP A 332 3.50 16.44 -3.45
CA ASP A 332 3.28 16.07 -4.85
C ASP A 332 3.76 14.63 -5.15
N PRO A 333 3.03 13.82 -5.94
CA PRO A 333 3.39 12.43 -6.20
C PRO A 333 4.79 12.21 -6.79
N ALA A 334 5.26 13.07 -7.69
CA ALA A 334 6.54 12.85 -8.36
C ALA A 334 7.74 13.35 -7.53
N GLY A 335 7.57 14.35 -6.67
CA GLY A 335 8.54 14.74 -5.64
C GLY A 335 8.56 13.76 -4.48
N TRP A 336 7.40 13.23 -4.07
CA TRP A 336 7.33 12.13 -3.10
C TRP A 336 8.08 10.90 -3.60
N ARG A 337 7.87 10.49 -4.86
CA ARG A 337 8.65 9.44 -5.53
C ARG A 337 10.16 9.71 -5.45
N ALA A 338 10.59 10.91 -5.82
CA ALA A 338 12.01 11.26 -5.74
C ALA A 338 12.56 11.08 -4.31
N LEU A 339 11.81 11.48 -3.28
CA LEU A 339 12.21 11.31 -1.88
C LEU A 339 12.31 9.85 -1.43
N VAL A 340 11.42 8.95 -1.90
CA VAL A 340 11.43 7.52 -1.49
C VAL A 340 12.36 6.63 -2.32
N GLU A 341 12.70 7.03 -3.56
CA GLU A 341 13.59 6.29 -4.46
C GLU A 341 15.06 6.76 -4.44
N SER A 342 15.34 7.97 -3.95
CA SER A 342 16.70 8.52 -3.80
C SER A 342 17.24 8.31 -2.39
N ASP A 343 18.58 8.30 -2.25
CA ASP A 343 19.31 8.24 -0.97
C ASP A 343 18.68 7.23 0.01
N LEU A 344 18.60 5.96 -0.40
CA LEU A 344 17.67 4.99 0.20
C LEU A 344 17.86 4.74 1.71
N GLU A 345 19.09 4.85 2.21
CA GLU A 345 19.42 4.69 3.63
C GLU A 345 19.15 5.97 4.46
N GLU A 346 19.06 7.13 3.80
CA GLU A 346 18.94 8.42 4.47
C GLU A 346 17.47 8.72 4.85
N PRO A 347 17.21 9.24 6.07
CA PRO A 347 15.88 9.67 6.44
C PRO A 347 15.46 10.94 5.68
N ILE A 348 14.19 11.03 5.33
CA ILE A 348 13.58 12.26 4.84
C ILE A 348 13.49 13.23 6.02
N THR A 349 14.13 14.39 5.92
CA THR A 349 13.97 15.50 6.85
C THR A 349 12.81 16.39 6.41
N LEU A 350 11.80 16.54 7.26
CA LEU A 350 10.68 17.45 7.14
C LEU A 350 10.88 18.67 8.05
N ARG A 351 10.61 19.86 7.52
CA ARG A 351 10.39 21.10 8.29
C ARG A 351 9.17 21.84 7.74
N VAL A 352 8.48 22.57 8.61
CA VAL A 352 7.44 23.53 8.21
C VAL A 352 7.80 24.87 8.83
N ASP A 353 8.30 25.80 8.03
CA ASP A 353 8.64 27.15 8.49
C ASP A 353 7.41 28.07 8.31
N ARG A 354 7.31 29.16 9.09
CA ARG A 354 6.16 30.08 9.07
C ARG A 354 6.59 31.54 8.87
N ALA A 355 6.23 32.13 7.74
CA ALA A 355 6.37 33.55 7.46
C ALA A 355 5.12 34.32 7.88
N THR A 356 5.31 35.20 8.86
CA THR A 356 4.34 36.23 9.28
C THR A 356 4.63 37.55 8.56
N ALA A 357 3.85 38.61 8.82
CA ALA A 357 4.13 39.94 8.27
C ALA A 357 5.47 40.56 8.74
N GLY A 358 6.03 40.12 9.87
CA GLY A 358 7.24 40.70 10.47
C GLY A 358 8.49 39.81 10.52
N ALA A 359 8.34 38.48 10.38
CA ALA A 359 9.46 37.53 10.41
C ALA A 359 9.06 36.17 9.81
N ALA A 360 10.04 35.45 9.26
CA ALA A 360 9.96 34.01 9.05
C ALA A 360 10.58 33.24 10.22
N ILE A 361 9.78 32.35 10.78
CA ILE A 361 10.10 31.53 11.96
C ILE A 361 10.55 30.16 11.47
N GLU A 362 11.69 29.68 11.96
CA GLU A 362 12.16 28.31 11.72
C GLU A 362 11.25 27.30 12.41
N GLY A 363 10.90 26.21 11.71
CA GLY A 363 10.19 25.08 12.30
C GLY A 363 11.11 23.94 12.72
N ALA A 364 10.85 23.34 13.89
CA ALA A 364 11.53 22.13 14.36
C ALA A 364 11.59 21.02 13.29
N ALA A 365 12.79 20.45 13.12
CA ALA A 365 13.03 19.35 12.20
C ALA A 365 12.39 18.04 12.67
N ARG A 366 11.82 17.29 11.73
CA ARG A 366 11.35 15.92 11.96
C ARG A 366 11.89 14.98 10.89
N THR A 367 12.07 13.73 11.26
CA THR A 367 12.59 12.67 10.39
C THR A 367 11.49 11.67 10.05
N LEU A 368 11.48 11.18 8.82
CA LEU A 368 10.65 10.09 8.32
C LEU A 368 11.57 9.08 7.63
N ARG A 369 11.49 7.80 7.98
CA ARG A 369 12.33 6.74 7.39
C ARG A 369 11.54 5.95 6.36
N VAL A 370 12.23 5.45 5.34
CA VAL A 370 11.65 4.66 4.26
C VAL A 370 12.28 3.26 4.29
N ALA A 371 11.47 2.22 4.39
CA ALA A 371 11.93 0.83 4.29
C ALA A 371 12.14 0.48 2.81
N GLN A 372 13.23 -0.22 2.48
CA GLN A 372 13.52 -0.65 1.11
C GLN A 372 12.54 -1.74 0.62
N GLY A 373 11.37 -1.33 0.15
CA GLY A 373 10.45 -2.20 -0.58
C GLY A 373 8.98 -1.76 -0.49
N SER A 374 8.14 -2.38 -1.33
CA SER A 374 6.73 -2.04 -1.48
C SER A 374 5.78 -3.09 -0.93
N LEU A 375 4.72 -2.65 -0.25
CA LEU A 375 3.63 -3.52 0.19
C LEU A 375 2.67 -3.71 -0.97
N ALA A 376 2.88 -4.78 -1.72
CA ALA A 376 1.95 -5.23 -2.76
C ALA A 376 0.84 -6.05 -2.09
N GLY A 377 -0.19 -5.35 -1.60
CA GLY A 377 -1.34 -5.98 -0.94
C GLY A 377 -2.54 -5.05 -0.83
N ALA A 378 -3.67 -5.66 -0.50
CA ALA A 378 -4.90 -4.94 -0.19
C ALA A 378 -5.26 -5.13 1.28
N VAL A 379 -5.81 -4.10 1.91
CA VAL A 379 -6.34 -4.15 3.28
C VAL A 379 -7.86 -4.14 3.21
N TYR A 380 -8.47 -5.24 3.61
CA TYR A 380 -9.91 -5.36 3.86
C TYR A 380 -10.20 -4.90 5.28
N TYR A 381 -11.24 -4.10 5.50
CA TYR A 381 -11.57 -3.59 6.82
C TYR A 381 -13.06 -3.26 6.98
N TRP A 382 -13.52 -3.21 8.22
CA TRP A 382 -14.92 -2.93 8.53
C TRP A 382 -15.13 -1.43 8.79
N ASP A 383 -16.08 -0.84 8.05
CA ASP A 383 -16.64 0.49 8.33
C ASP A 383 -17.80 0.30 9.33
N LEU A 384 -17.50 0.55 10.60
CA LEU A 384 -18.38 0.24 11.73
C LEU A 384 -19.72 0.98 11.67
N ARG A 385 -19.76 2.16 11.02
CA ARG A 385 -21.00 2.95 10.89
C ARG A 385 -21.89 2.49 9.75
N ALA A 386 -21.29 1.98 8.67
CA ALA A 386 -22.02 1.56 7.48
C ALA A 386 -22.25 0.04 7.40
N GLY A 387 -21.70 -0.76 8.32
CA GLY A 387 -21.98 -2.19 8.43
C GLY A 387 -21.41 -3.04 7.27
N ARG A 388 -20.36 -2.56 6.61
CA ARG A 388 -19.85 -3.07 5.31
C ARG A 388 -18.34 -3.30 5.33
N ILE A 389 -17.84 -4.17 4.45
CA ILE A 389 -16.39 -4.27 4.22
C ILE A 389 -15.96 -3.32 3.12
N LEU A 390 -14.97 -2.50 3.43
CA LEU A 390 -14.24 -1.68 2.50
C LEU A 390 -12.88 -2.35 2.19
N ARG A 391 -12.34 -2.08 1.00
CA ARG A 391 -10.99 -2.51 0.60
C ARG A 391 -10.18 -1.28 0.23
N ILE A 392 -8.99 -1.14 0.79
CA ILE A 392 -7.94 -0.26 0.27
C ILE A 392 -6.97 -1.13 -0.52
N ARG A 393 -6.65 -0.73 -1.75
CA ARG A 393 -5.58 -1.33 -2.55
C ARG A 393 -4.71 -0.23 -3.16
N GLU A 394 -3.41 -0.48 -3.30
CA GLU A 394 -2.52 0.47 -3.95
C GLU A 394 -2.67 0.43 -5.47
N GLU A 395 -2.76 1.60 -6.10
CA GLU A 395 -2.86 1.79 -7.55
C GLU A 395 -1.91 2.90 -8.05
N PRO A 396 -1.60 2.97 -9.36
CA PRO A 396 -0.68 3.96 -9.93
C PRO A 396 -1.09 5.43 -9.74
N THR A 397 -2.33 5.70 -9.33
CA THR A 397 -2.85 7.04 -9.00
C THR A 397 -2.93 7.29 -7.50
N GLY A 398 -2.38 6.41 -6.67
CA GLY A 398 -2.54 6.37 -5.22
C GLY A 398 -3.56 5.32 -4.75
N PRO A 399 -3.75 5.20 -3.43
CA PRO A 399 -4.58 4.18 -2.79
C PRO A 399 -6.06 4.36 -3.16
N VAL A 400 -6.68 3.29 -3.67
CA VAL A 400 -8.09 3.28 -4.03
C VAL A 400 -8.89 2.59 -2.92
N ARG A 401 -9.84 3.32 -2.34
CA ARG A 401 -10.86 2.79 -1.42
C ARG A 401 -12.09 2.33 -2.19
N GLU A 402 -12.41 1.06 -2.05
CA GLU A 402 -13.57 0.41 -2.67
C GLU A 402 -14.63 0.06 -1.64
N ASN A 403 -15.89 0.23 -2.02
CA ASN A 403 -17.02 -0.34 -1.31
C ASN A 403 -17.19 -1.82 -1.70
N PHE A 404 -16.31 -2.67 -1.15
CA PHE A 404 -16.05 -4.01 -1.66
C PHE A 404 -17.16 -5.02 -1.34
N LEU A 405 -17.67 -5.02 -0.10
CA LEU A 405 -18.82 -5.82 0.32
C LEU A 405 -19.87 -4.88 0.92
N PRO A 406 -20.63 -4.16 0.06
CA PRO A 406 -21.59 -3.13 0.48
C PRO A 406 -22.81 -3.69 1.20
N ASN A 407 -23.24 -4.89 0.81
CA ASN A 407 -24.53 -5.46 1.15
C ASN A 407 -24.37 -6.86 1.79
N PRO A 408 -23.69 -7.00 2.96
CA PRO A 408 -23.60 -8.29 3.63
C PRO A 408 -25.00 -8.84 3.96
N PRO A 409 -25.20 -10.17 3.96
CA PRO A 409 -26.53 -10.76 4.12
C PRO A 409 -27.29 -10.17 5.31
N GLN A 410 -28.46 -9.60 5.04
CA GLN A 410 -29.27 -8.92 6.04
C GLN A 410 -29.98 -9.92 6.94
N ARG A 411 -30.12 -9.60 8.23
CA ARG A 411 -30.92 -10.40 9.16
C ARG A 411 -32.37 -10.51 8.63
N PRO A 412 -32.91 -11.72 8.35
CA PRO A 412 -34.23 -11.86 7.73
C PRO A 412 -35.37 -11.38 8.63
N THR A 413 -35.18 -11.51 9.94
CA THR A 413 -36.14 -11.15 11.00
C THR A 413 -35.56 -10.08 11.93
N GLY A 414 -36.42 -9.34 12.64
CA GLY A 414 -35.99 -8.34 13.62
C GLY A 414 -35.56 -6.99 13.02
N ASP A 415 -34.45 -6.45 13.51
CA ASP A 415 -33.94 -5.10 13.21
C ASP A 415 -33.41 -4.90 11.78
N ARG A 416 -33.32 -5.99 11.01
CA ARG A 416 -32.73 -6.03 9.66
C ARG A 416 -31.29 -5.50 9.63
N SER A 417 -30.54 -5.73 10.70
CA SER A 417 -29.12 -5.39 10.79
C SER A 417 -28.28 -6.12 9.73
N ARG A 418 -27.14 -5.51 9.41
CA ARG A 418 -26.06 -6.09 8.62
C ARG A 418 -24.78 -5.91 9.44
N CYS A 419 -24.17 -7.01 9.86
CA CYS A 419 -22.88 -6.99 10.51
C CYS A 419 -21.98 -8.06 9.90
N VAL A 420 -20.69 -7.74 9.84
CA VAL A 420 -19.59 -8.51 9.24
C VAL A 420 -18.28 -8.16 9.99
N ALA A 421 -18.39 -7.73 11.26
CA ALA A 421 -17.29 -7.21 12.06
C ALA A 421 -16.23 -8.28 12.37
N CYS A 422 -16.68 -9.45 12.80
CA CYS A 422 -15.86 -10.63 13.09
C CYS A 422 -15.59 -11.39 11.78
N HIS A 423 -14.71 -10.85 10.94
CA HIS A 423 -14.27 -11.51 9.71
C HIS A 423 -12.79 -11.92 9.78
N THR A 424 -12.38 -12.76 8.84
CA THR A 424 -10.98 -13.12 8.56
C THR A 424 -10.80 -13.31 7.06
N VAL A 425 -9.61 -13.01 6.54
CA VAL A 425 -9.25 -13.20 5.13
C VAL A 425 -8.21 -14.31 5.03
N SER A 426 -8.40 -15.21 4.07
CA SER A 426 -7.45 -16.27 3.73
C SER A 426 -6.14 -15.70 3.19
N ARG A 427 -5.03 -16.42 3.39
CA ARG A 427 -3.68 -15.90 3.13
C ARG A 427 -3.37 -15.66 1.65
N ASP A 428 -4.08 -16.35 0.76
CA ASP A 428 -4.06 -16.15 -0.69
C ASP A 428 -4.93 -14.97 -1.15
N GLY A 429 -5.74 -14.40 -0.26
CA GLY A 429 -6.66 -13.30 -0.56
C GLY A 429 -7.92 -13.71 -1.32
N LEU A 430 -8.24 -15.01 -1.42
CA LEU A 430 -9.34 -15.51 -2.26
C LEU A 430 -10.66 -15.74 -1.52
N GLN A 431 -10.62 -15.90 -0.21
CA GLN A 431 -11.80 -16.18 0.63
C GLN A 431 -11.84 -15.29 1.87
N MET A 432 -13.05 -14.94 2.30
CA MET A 432 -13.31 -14.28 3.59
C MET A 432 -14.38 -15.04 4.36
N ALA A 433 -14.10 -15.41 5.61
CA ALA A 433 -15.08 -16.02 6.51
C ALA A 433 -15.52 -14.98 7.55
N ALA A 434 -16.82 -14.91 7.87
CA ALA A 434 -17.33 -13.93 8.83
C ALA A 434 -18.57 -14.40 9.61
N GLU A 435 -18.69 -13.96 10.86
CA GLU A 435 -19.96 -13.92 11.59
C GLU A 435 -20.90 -12.89 10.93
N LEU A 436 -22.20 -13.19 10.91
CA LEU A 436 -23.25 -12.31 10.44
C LEU A 436 -24.21 -11.98 11.59
N TRP A 437 -24.71 -10.74 11.61
CA TRP A 437 -25.75 -10.24 12.53
C TRP A 437 -25.39 -10.13 14.04
N GLU A 438 -24.14 -10.44 14.40
CA GLU A 438 -23.61 -10.45 15.78
C GLU A 438 -24.26 -11.50 16.71
N GLY A 439 -23.71 -11.66 17.91
CA GLY A 439 -24.35 -12.39 19.00
C GLY A 439 -24.40 -13.92 18.85
N GLN A 440 -23.39 -14.53 18.22
CA GLN A 440 -23.41 -15.95 17.79
C GLN A 440 -24.41 -16.22 16.64
N GLY A 441 -24.60 -15.25 15.76
CA GLY A 441 -25.43 -15.41 14.56
C GLY A 441 -24.87 -16.46 13.59
N PRO A 442 -25.57 -16.74 12.47
CA PRO A 442 -25.03 -17.52 11.38
C PRO A 442 -23.76 -16.88 10.81
N SER A 443 -22.95 -17.68 10.13
CA SER A 443 -21.71 -17.25 9.52
C SER A 443 -21.72 -17.57 8.03
N GLY A 444 -20.88 -16.89 7.26
CA GLY A 444 -20.74 -17.09 5.82
C GLY A 444 -19.28 -17.14 5.37
N VAL A 445 -19.06 -17.71 4.20
CA VAL A 445 -17.80 -17.57 3.45
C VAL A 445 -18.09 -16.89 2.12
N PHE A 446 -17.33 -15.85 1.81
CA PHE A 446 -17.39 -15.06 0.58
C PHE A 446 -16.20 -15.41 -0.32
N ASP A 447 -16.41 -15.37 -1.63
CA ASP A 447 -15.36 -15.53 -2.65
C ASP A 447 -14.89 -14.14 -3.10
N LEU A 448 -13.65 -13.79 -2.75
CA LEU A 448 -13.08 -12.46 -2.98
C LEU A 448 -12.66 -12.22 -4.45
N GLY A 449 -12.68 -13.28 -5.28
CA GLY A 449 -12.51 -13.18 -6.73
C GLY A 449 -13.80 -12.86 -7.49
N THR A 450 -14.94 -12.77 -6.79
CA THR A 450 -16.26 -12.54 -7.40
C THR A 450 -16.83 -11.14 -7.13
N ASP A 451 -17.87 -10.77 -7.87
CA ASP A 451 -18.65 -9.55 -7.62
C ASP A 451 -19.52 -9.70 -6.37
N LEU A 452 -19.09 -9.06 -5.27
CA LEU A 452 -19.79 -9.02 -3.99
C LEU A 452 -20.70 -7.80 -3.81
N THR A 453 -20.97 -7.01 -4.87
CA THR A 453 -21.77 -5.78 -4.76
C THR A 453 -23.29 -6.00 -4.71
N ARG A 454 -23.75 -7.19 -5.09
CA ARG A 454 -25.17 -7.60 -5.10
C ARG A 454 -25.80 -7.52 -3.72
N ASP A 455 -27.13 -7.39 -3.65
CA ASP A 455 -27.88 -7.42 -2.39
C ASP A 455 -28.84 -8.63 -2.33
N PRO A 456 -28.65 -9.59 -1.41
CA PRO A 456 -27.48 -9.75 -0.54
C PRO A 456 -26.22 -10.18 -1.34
N ALA A 457 -25.05 -9.93 -0.78
CA ALA A 457 -23.78 -10.39 -1.34
C ALA A 457 -23.75 -11.94 -1.39
N PRO A 458 -23.25 -12.55 -2.49
CA PRO A 458 -23.24 -14.00 -2.64
C PRO A 458 -22.29 -14.67 -1.64
N THR A 459 -22.71 -15.80 -1.10
CA THR A 459 -21.98 -16.63 -0.13
C THR A 459 -21.82 -18.04 -0.69
N ARG A 460 -20.78 -18.77 -0.26
CA ARG A 460 -20.48 -20.13 -0.76
C ARG A 460 -21.52 -21.19 -0.37
N PHE A 461 -22.29 -20.93 0.69
CA PHE A 461 -23.40 -21.75 1.15
C PHE A 461 -24.51 -20.85 1.70
N PRO A 462 -25.79 -21.28 1.69
CA PRO A 462 -26.91 -20.43 2.08
C PRO A 462 -26.84 -19.95 3.53
N VAL A 463 -26.99 -18.64 3.74
CA VAL A 463 -27.19 -18.05 5.06
C VAL A 463 -28.67 -18.14 5.43
N VAL A 464 -28.98 -18.86 6.51
CA VAL A 464 -30.34 -19.09 7.01
C VAL A 464 -30.45 -18.77 8.49
N ASP A 465 -31.58 -18.20 8.91
CA ASP A 465 -31.89 -17.91 10.31
C ASP A 465 -32.43 -19.18 10.99
N SER A 466 -31.55 -20.15 11.26
CA SER A 466 -31.90 -21.43 11.88
C SER A 466 -30.86 -21.91 12.90
N ALA A 467 -31.29 -22.71 13.88
CA ALA A 467 -30.39 -23.33 14.86
C ALA A 467 -29.37 -24.31 14.23
N SER A 468 -29.64 -24.78 13.01
CA SER A 468 -28.78 -25.67 12.22
C SER A 468 -27.83 -24.93 11.27
N ALA A 469 -27.90 -23.59 11.21
CA ALA A 469 -27.01 -22.81 10.37
C ALA A 469 -25.55 -22.90 10.84
N PRO A 470 -24.57 -22.89 9.91
CA PRO A 470 -23.16 -22.64 10.25
C PRO A 470 -23.04 -21.36 11.07
N SER A 471 -22.34 -21.40 12.21
CA SER A 471 -22.28 -20.28 13.15
C SER A 471 -20.99 -20.32 13.98
N TRP A 472 -20.24 -19.22 13.96
CA TRP A 472 -19.01 -18.94 14.68
C TRP A 472 -18.80 -17.42 14.81
N VAL A 473 -17.99 -17.00 15.78
CA VAL A 473 -17.56 -15.59 15.94
C VAL A 473 -16.27 -15.37 15.18
N TYR A 474 -15.15 -15.82 15.75
CA TYR A 474 -13.85 -15.72 15.12
C TYR A 474 -13.47 -17.03 14.45
N SER A 475 -12.70 -16.90 13.38
CA SER A 475 -12.14 -18.03 12.65
C SER A 475 -10.80 -17.65 12.05
N SER A 476 -10.04 -18.65 11.62
CA SER A 476 -8.80 -18.47 10.86
C SER A 476 -8.65 -19.61 9.87
N PHE A 477 -8.22 -19.27 8.65
CA PHE A 477 -7.96 -20.25 7.60
C PHE A 477 -6.64 -21.00 7.87
N SER A 478 -6.69 -22.32 7.72
CA SER A 478 -5.52 -23.17 7.50
C SER A 478 -4.64 -22.64 6.35
N ALA A 479 -3.38 -23.06 6.31
CA ALA A 479 -2.39 -22.50 5.40
C ALA A 479 -2.73 -22.61 3.90
N ASN A 480 -3.55 -23.58 3.51
CA ASN A 480 -4.04 -23.82 2.16
C ASN A 480 -5.54 -23.47 1.97
N ALA A 481 -6.15 -22.78 2.95
CA ALA A 481 -7.57 -22.40 2.99
C ALA A 481 -8.60 -23.54 2.80
N THR A 482 -8.21 -24.81 3.02
CA THR A 482 -9.13 -25.99 2.93
C THR A 482 -9.90 -26.29 4.22
N ARG A 483 -9.53 -25.62 5.31
CA ARG A 483 -10.16 -25.66 6.63
C ARG A 483 -10.19 -24.28 7.26
N LEU A 484 -11.23 -24.01 8.03
CA LEU A 484 -11.23 -23.00 9.08
C LEU A 484 -11.07 -23.69 10.43
N ILE A 485 -10.28 -23.12 11.33
CA ILE A 485 -10.48 -23.28 12.78
C ILE A 485 -11.39 -22.13 13.24
N ALA A 486 -12.44 -22.43 14.00
CA ALA A 486 -13.46 -21.46 14.40
C ALA A 486 -13.86 -21.63 15.87
N ASN A 487 -14.50 -20.61 16.46
CA ASN A 487 -15.05 -20.69 17.81
C ASN A 487 -16.52 -20.24 17.90
N ARG A 488 -17.28 -20.87 18.80
CA ARG A 488 -18.67 -20.53 19.13
C ARG A 488 -18.91 -20.83 20.61
N LEU A 489 -19.55 -19.92 21.35
CA LEU A 489 -19.86 -20.02 22.79
C LEU A 489 -18.67 -20.32 23.73
N GLY A 490 -17.42 -20.32 23.24
CA GLY A 490 -16.22 -20.73 23.96
C GLY A 490 -15.89 -22.20 23.73
N GLY A 491 -14.95 -22.46 22.84
CA GLY A 491 -14.60 -23.80 22.35
C GLY A 491 -14.26 -23.76 20.86
N LEU A 492 -13.26 -24.55 20.45
CA LEU A 492 -12.75 -24.58 19.08
C LEU A 492 -13.28 -25.79 18.30
N PHE A 493 -13.59 -25.59 17.03
CA PHE A 493 -14.02 -26.64 16.09
C PHE A 493 -13.52 -26.34 14.67
N LEU A 494 -13.38 -27.38 13.84
CA LEU A 494 -13.07 -27.22 12.42
C LEU A 494 -14.34 -27.01 11.60
N VAL A 495 -14.21 -26.22 10.53
CA VAL A 495 -15.24 -26.03 9.50
C VAL A 495 -14.63 -26.22 8.12
N ASP A 496 -15.37 -26.87 7.23
CA ASP A 496 -15.10 -26.85 5.78
C ASP A 496 -15.62 -25.53 5.19
N PRO A 497 -14.76 -24.61 4.71
CA PRO A 497 -15.18 -23.32 4.18
C PRO A 497 -15.97 -23.41 2.86
N ALA A 498 -15.94 -24.55 2.16
CA ALA A 498 -16.73 -24.75 0.95
C ALA A 498 -18.21 -25.03 1.27
N THR A 499 -18.51 -25.71 2.38
CA THR A 499 -19.87 -26.16 2.72
C THR A 499 -20.44 -25.58 4.03
N GLY A 500 -19.61 -24.92 4.84
CA GLY A 500 -19.98 -24.41 6.16
C GLY A 500 -20.15 -25.51 7.22
N ARG A 501 -19.88 -26.78 6.89
CA ARG A 501 -20.12 -27.92 7.79
C ARG A 501 -18.97 -28.09 8.78
N THR A 502 -19.31 -28.39 10.04
CA THR A 502 -18.34 -28.81 11.05
C THR A 502 -17.63 -30.10 10.62
N VAL A 503 -16.31 -30.13 10.73
CA VAL A 503 -15.48 -31.31 10.48
C VAL A 503 -15.01 -31.86 11.83
N PRO A 504 -15.22 -33.16 12.14
CA PRO A 504 -14.65 -33.76 13.35
C PRO A 504 -13.12 -33.88 13.19
N PRO A 505 -12.32 -33.71 14.27
CA PRO A 505 -10.91 -34.06 14.24
C PRO A 505 -10.70 -35.53 13.85
N ALA A 506 -9.72 -35.79 12.98
CA ALA A 506 -9.31 -37.13 12.62
C ALA A 506 -8.56 -37.83 13.77
N ALA A 507 -7.81 -37.05 14.56
CA ALA A 507 -7.16 -37.50 15.80
C ALA A 507 -6.94 -36.34 16.78
N GLY A 508 -6.82 -36.68 18.07
CA GLY A 508 -6.66 -35.69 19.15
C GLY A 508 -7.96 -34.99 19.53
N THR A 509 -7.85 -33.90 20.30
CA THR A 509 -9.00 -33.12 20.79
C THR A 509 -8.78 -31.64 20.58
N LEU A 510 -9.84 -30.93 20.18
CA LEU A 510 -9.85 -29.47 20.13
C LEU A 510 -10.26 -28.89 21.50
N PRO A 511 -9.68 -27.77 21.95
CA PRO A 511 -10.03 -27.11 23.21
C PRO A 511 -11.54 -26.84 23.33
N GLN A 512 -12.15 -27.32 24.41
CA GLN A 512 -13.56 -27.13 24.76
C GLN A 512 -13.69 -26.13 25.90
N GLY A 513 -14.69 -25.25 25.85
CA GLY A 513 -14.88 -24.20 26.86
C GLY A 513 -13.86 -23.06 26.74
N ASN A 514 -14.30 -21.83 27.01
CA ASN A 514 -13.49 -20.62 27.21
C ASN A 514 -12.30 -20.41 26.25
N SER A 515 -12.43 -20.87 24.99
CA SER A 515 -11.38 -20.86 23.97
C SER A 515 -11.88 -20.13 22.72
N VAL A 516 -11.18 -19.07 22.29
CA VAL A 516 -11.65 -18.09 21.30
C VAL A 516 -10.51 -17.51 20.46
N GLN A 517 -10.86 -16.75 19.42
CA GLN A 517 -9.93 -15.97 18.59
C GLN A 517 -8.76 -16.83 18.07
N PRO A 518 -9.04 -17.99 17.43
CA PRO A 518 -8.00 -18.87 16.94
C PRO A 518 -7.32 -18.28 15.69
N SER A 519 -6.04 -18.65 15.50
CA SER A 519 -5.16 -18.09 14.48
C SER A 519 -4.21 -19.17 13.98
N TRP A 520 -4.31 -19.55 12.71
CA TRP A 520 -3.49 -20.62 12.12
C TRP A 520 -2.15 -20.07 11.60
N SER A 521 -1.06 -20.71 12.01
CA SER A 521 0.30 -20.42 11.55
C SER A 521 0.46 -20.46 10.02
N PRO A 522 1.40 -19.67 9.47
CA PRO A 522 1.75 -19.73 8.05
C PRO A 522 2.21 -21.07 7.52
N ASP A 523 3.03 -21.80 8.27
CA ASP A 523 3.49 -23.15 7.93
C ASP A 523 2.42 -24.24 8.09
N GLY A 524 1.32 -23.92 8.78
CA GLY A 524 0.21 -24.84 9.03
C GLY A 524 0.38 -25.73 10.27
N ASN A 525 1.52 -25.68 10.96
CA ASN A 525 1.90 -26.66 11.99
C ASN A 525 1.36 -26.34 13.40
N THR A 526 0.89 -25.12 13.64
CA THR A 526 0.39 -24.66 14.95
C THR A 526 -0.82 -23.74 14.82
N ILE A 527 -1.77 -23.84 15.75
CA ILE A 527 -2.85 -22.88 15.94
C ILE A 527 -2.60 -22.14 17.26
N ALA A 528 -2.50 -20.81 17.22
CA ALA A 528 -2.54 -19.97 18.42
C ALA A 528 -4.00 -19.62 18.73
N TYR A 529 -4.36 -19.49 20.00
CA TYR A 529 -5.71 -19.10 20.41
C TYR A 529 -5.71 -18.49 21.81
N ILE A 530 -6.77 -17.74 22.12
CA ILE A 530 -7.00 -17.22 23.46
C ILE A 530 -7.74 -18.29 24.27
N SER A 531 -7.13 -18.69 25.39
CA SER A 531 -7.61 -19.72 26.30
C SER A 531 -8.06 -19.13 27.63
N GLU A 532 -8.90 -19.88 28.35
CA GLU A 532 -9.33 -19.56 29.71
C GLU A 532 -9.90 -18.13 29.86
N PHE A 533 -10.59 -17.64 28.83
CA PHE A 533 -11.19 -16.30 28.90
C PHE A 533 -12.27 -16.26 30.00
N ALA A 534 -12.38 -15.12 30.69
CA ALA A 534 -13.43 -14.85 31.66
C ALA A 534 -14.07 -13.48 31.40
N GLY A 535 -15.39 -13.49 31.17
CA GLY A 535 -16.19 -12.31 30.82
C GLY A 535 -17.56 -12.67 30.27
N ASP A 536 -18.19 -11.70 29.63
CA ASP A 536 -19.59 -11.78 29.19
C ASP A 536 -19.77 -12.61 27.91
N GLY A 537 -18.70 -12.83 27.14
CA GLY A 537 -18.75 -13.66 25.94
C GLY A 537 -17.43 -13.71 25.16
N PRO A 538 -17.38 -14.43 24.03
CA PRO A 538 -16.16 -14.67 23.28
C PRO A 538 -15.56 -13.40 22.61
N THR A 539 -16.32 -12.32 22.48
CA THR A 539 -15.84 -11.00 22.05
C THR A 539 -15.35 -10.13 23.21
N ALA A 540 -15.86 -10.39 24.43
CA ALA A 540 -15.89 -9.45 25.54
C ALA A 540 -15.46 -10.11 26.86
N PHE A 541 -14.18 -9.94 27.21
CA PHE A 541 -13.59 -10.53 28.42
C PHE A 541 -12.49 -9.69 29.07
N ALA A 542 -12.34 -9.84 30.40
CA ALA A 542 -11.45 -9.05 31.24
C ALA A 542 -10.14 -9.77 31.63
N SER A 543 -10.11 -11.10 31.50
CA SER A 543 -8.89 -11.89 31.65
C SER A 543 -8.87 -13.09 30.71
N SER A 544 -7.69 -13.47 30.25
CA SER A 544 -7.47 -14.66 29.42
C SER A 544 -5.97 -14.99 29.34
N ASN A 545 -5.64 -16.12 28.72
CA ASN A 545 -4.28 -16.58 28.47
C ASN A 545 -4.06 -16.82 26.96
N LEU A 546 -2.81 -16.82 26.50
CA LEU A 546 -2.45 -17.17 25.12
C LEU A 546 -1.93 -18.61 25.11
N SER A 547 -2.54 -19.46 24.30
CA SER A 547 -2.18 -20.87 24.14
C SER A 547 -1.87 -21.23 22.68
N THR A 548 -1.15 -22.32 22.49
CA THR A 548 -0.89 -22.94 21.18
C THR A 548 -1.34 -24.39 21.17
N LEU A 549 -1.83 -24.85 20.02
CA LEU A 549 -2.27 -26.20 19.73
C LEU A 549 -1.48 -26.72 18.51
N PRO A 550 -0.65 -27.78 18.64
CA PRO A 550 0.06 -28.37 17.50
C PRO A 550 -0.91 -29.03 16.52
N VAL A 551 -0.64 -28.91 15.22
CA VAL A 551 -1.29 -29.64 14.13
C VAL A 551 -0.32 -30.75 13.72
N THR A 552 -0.68 -32.00 14.01
CA THR A 552 0.25 -33.14 13.88
C THR A 552 0.10 -33.91 12.57
N ALA A 553 -1.06 -33.78 11.93
CA ALA A 553 -1.40 -34.28 10.60
C ALA A 553 -2.65 -33.52 10.12
N PRO A 554 -3.13 -33.71 8.86
CA PRO A 554 -4.42 -33.15 8.43
C PRO A 554 -5.54 -33.48 9.42
N ASP A 555 -6.31 -32.45 9.79
CA ASP A 555 -7.39 -32.49 10.78
C ASP A 555 -7.04 -33.16 12.14
N SER A 556 -5.75 -33.21 12.51
CA SER A 556 -5.25 -33.93 13.68
C SER A 556 -4.44 -33.02 14.61
N PHE A 557 -4.68 -33.10 15.93
CA PHE A 557 -4.17 -32.13 16.90
C PHE A 557 -3.40 -32.76 18.06
N GLY A 558 -2.31 -32.10 18.46
CA GLY A 558 -1.55 -32.41 19.68
C GLY A 558 -2.18 -31.80 20.93
N PRO A 559 -1.58 -32.01 22.12
CA PRO A 559 -2.02 -31.37 23.35
C PRO A 559 -1.79 -29.84 23.29
N ALA A 560 -2.73 -29.07 23.81
CA ALA A 560 -2.57 -27.62 23.94
C ALA A 560 -1.50 -27.26 24.99
N THR A 561 -0.88 -26.09 24.84
CA THR A 561 0.10 -25.56 25.80
C THR A 561 -0.09 -24.05 25.95
N GLN A 562 -0.22 -23.58 27.20
CA GLN A 562 -0.23 -22.16 27.52
C GLN A 562 1.17 -21.56 27.30
N ARG A 563 1.23 -20.41 26.64
CA ARG A 563 2.47 -19.68 26.31
C ARG A 563 2.64 -18.39 27.08
N VAL A 564 1.55 -17.65 27.29
CA VAL A 564 1.54 -16.40 28.07
C VAL A 564 0.34 -16.40 28.99
N MET A 565 0.57 -16.08 30.26
CA MET A 565 -0.51 -15.87 31.23
C MET A 565 -0.86 -14.38 31.24
N GLY A 566 -2.12 -13.99 30.99
CA GLY A 566 -2.48 -12.56 30.95
C GLY A 566 -2.19 -11.83 32.26
N ALA A 567 -2.27 -12.55 33.39
CA ALA A 567 -1.89 -12.04 34.71
C ALA A 567 -0.43 -11.56 34.82
N SER A 568 0.51 -12.12 34.05
CA SER A 568 1.92 -11.70 34.10
C SER A 568 2.19 -10.33 33.49
N LEU A 569 1.21 -9.77 32.75
CA LEU A 569 1.29 -8.43 32.16
C LEU A 569 0.51 -7.36 32.94
N SER A 570 -0.09 -7.71 34.08
CA SER A 570 -0.97 -6.81 34.84
C SER A 570 -0.33 -5.55 35.44
N ALA A 571 1.00 -5.51 35.52
CA ALA A 571 1.77 -4.35 35.95
C ALA A 571 2.30 -3.47 34.78
N GLN A 572 1.91 -3.78 33.53
CA GLN A 572 2.25 -2.98 32.35
C GLN A 572 1.44 -1.67 32.32
N ARG A 573 1.84 -0.70 31.47
CA ARG A 573 1.28 0.67 31.47
C ARG A 573 -0.24 0.71 31.25
N GLU A 574 -0.74 -0.13 30.34
CA GLU A 574 -2.17 -0.28 30.07
C GLU A 574 -2.94 -1.08 31.15
N ALA A 575 -2.22 -1.76 32.05
CA ALA A 575 -2.73 -2.67 33.08
C ALA A 575 -3.63 -3.80 32.51
N GLY A 576 -4.27 -4.56 33.40
CA GLY A 576 -5.25 -5.57 33.01
C GLY A 576 -4.74 -7.00 32.97
N ARG A 577 -5.53 -7.90 32.37
CA ARG A 577 -5.23 -9.34 32.27
C ARG A 577 -5.78 -9.98 30.99
N ALA A 578 -6.37 -9.20 30.08
CA ALA A 578 -6.99 -9.71 28.87
C ALA A 578 -5.95 -9.78 27.74
N LEU A 579 -5.76 -10.96 27.18
CA LEU A 579 -5.00 -11.19 25.94
C LEU A 579 -5.98 -11.45 24.79
N ALA A 580 -5.82 -10.76 23.67
CA ALA A 580 -6.75 -10.85 22.55
C ALA A 580 -6.05 -10.84 21.18
N TYR A 581 -6.75 -11.38 20.17
CA TYR A 581 -6.41 -11.32 18.75
C TYR A 581 -4.95 -11.73 18.41
N PRO A 582 -4.58 -13.01 18.61
CA PRO A 582 -3.27 -13.50 18.23
C PRO A 582 -3.13 -13.54 16.70
N THR A 583 -2.00 -13.08 16.19
CA THR A 583 -1.66 -13.07 14.75
C THR A 583 -0.20 -13.49 14.54
N TRP A 584 0.09 -14.15 13.42
CA TRP A 584 1.39 -14.76 13.15
C TRP A 584 2.22 -13.95 12.18
N THR A 585 3.53 -13.80 12.42
CA THR A 585 4.42 -13.33 11.35
C THR A 585 4.37 -14.30 10.16
N PRO A 586 4.49 -13.82 8.92
CA PRO A 586 4.33 -14.65 7.70
C PRO A 586 5.30 -15.84 7.57
N ASP A 587 6.34 -15.91 8.38
CA ASP A 587 7.28 -17.04 8.48
C ASP A 587 7.02 -17.97 9.68
N SER A 588 5.91 -17.79 10.40
CA SER A 588 5.51 -18.51 11.61
C SER A 588 6.43 -18.35 12.83
N ARG A 589 7.44 -17.47 12.79
CA ARG A 589 8.45 -17.38 13.84
C ARG A 589 8.00 -16.62 15.09
N TRP A 590 6.99 -15.75 14.99
CA TRP A 590 6.51 -14.92 16.08
C TRP A 590 4.99 -14.78 16.07
N LEU A 591 4.44 -14.54 17.26
CA LEU A 591 3.05 -14.19 17.51
C LEU A 591 2.96 -12.77 18.03
N ALA A 592 2.14 -11.92 17.41
CA ALA A 592 1.69 -10.67 18.00
C ALA A 592 0.29 -10.81 18.60
N PHE A 593 0.00 -10.07 19.66
CA PHE A 593 -1.31 -10.06 20.32
C PHE A 593 -1.56 -8.72 21.03
N GLN A 594 -2.83 -8.42 21.32
CA GLN A 594 -3.28 -7.30 22.14
C GLN A 594 -3.27 -7.69 23.63
N HIS A 595 -2.83 -6.79 24.51
CA HIS A 595 -3.04 -6.87 25.96
C HIS A 595 -3.70 -5.60 26.50
N GLY A 596 -4.56 -5.74 27.51
CA GLY A 596 -5.11 -4.62 28.28
C GLY A 596 -6.12 -5.07 29.36
N PRO A 597 -6.90 -4.13 29.94
CA PRO A 597 -7.95 -4.43 30.91
C PRO A 597 -9.16 -5.16 30.33
N TYR A 598 -9.34 -5.11 29.01
CA TYR A 598 -10.45 -5.73 28.32
C TYR A 598 -10.09 -6.11 26.87
N SER A 599 -10.78 -7.10 26.30
CA SER A 599 -10.60 -7.52 24.90
C SER A 599 -11.12 -6.50 23.89
N GLU A 600 -12.16 -5.76 24.24
CA GLU A 600 -12.80 -4.72 23.42
C GLU A 600 -12.19 -3.34 23.69
N SER A 601 -12.01 -2.52 22.64
CA SER A 601 -11.45 -1.17 22.77
C SER A 601 -12.31 -0.19 23.59
N ASP A 602 -13.61 -0.47 23.69
CA ASP A 602 -14.56 0.21 24.57
C ASP A 602 -15.83 -0.63 24.75
N ARG A 603 -16.59 -0.33 25.80
CA ARG A 603 -17.88 -0.99 26.10
C ARG A 603 -19.00 0.02 26.24
N ALA A 604 -20.24 -0.42 26.00
CA ALA A 604 -21.42 0.38 26.31
C ALA A 604 -21.45 0.77 27.80
N GLY A 605 -21.91 1.99 28.11
CA GLY A 605 -22.14 2.39 29.49
C GLY A 605 -23.29 1.59 30.12
N ALA A 606 -23.43 1.67 31.44
CA ALA A 606 -24.45 0.90 32.20
C ALA A 606 -25.92 1.21 31.82
N THR A 607 -26.15 2.22 30.98
CA THR A 607 -27.44 2.50 30.33
C THR A 607 -27.20 2.95 28.88
N PRO A 608 -28.18 2.87 27.97
CA PRO A 608 -28.01 3.33 26.58
C PRO A 608 -27.65 4.82 26.43
N ALA A 609 -27.90 5.64 27.45
CA ALA A 609 -27.55 7.06 27.49
C ALA A 609 -26.20 7.36 28.17
N ALA A 610 -25.58 6.37 28.83
CA ALA A 610 -24.28 6.53 29.45
C ALA A 610 -23.16 6.47 28.39
N PRO A 611 -22.09 7.29 28.53
CA PRO A 611 -20.96 7.26 27.60
C PRO A 611 -20.31 5.88 27.58
N ARG A 612 -19.73 5.52 26.43
CA ARG A 612 -18.94 4.28 26.30
C ARG A 612 -17.66 4.40 27.11
N THR A 613 -17.32 3.36 27.88
CA THR A 613 -16.07 3.29 28.65
C THR A 613 -14.95 2.82 27.74
N ARG A 614 -13.93 3.66 27.53
CA ARG A 614 -12.68 3.32 26.82
C ARG A 614 -11.79 2.45 27.70
N PHE A 615 -11.15 1.45 27.10
CA PHE A 615 -10.07 0.68 27.73
C PHE A 615 -8.79 0.89 26.92
N PRO A 616 -7.62 1.15 27.54
CA PRO A 616 -6.33 1.19 26.86
C PRO A 616 -5.89 -0.21 26.45
N ALA A 617 -5.00 -0.32 25.47
CA ALA A 617 -4.35 -1.57 25.11
C ALA A 617 -3.04 -1.35 24.36
N ALA A 618 -2.14 -2.32 24.47
CA ALA A 618 -0.88 -2.36 23.75
C ALA A 618 -0.67 -3.68 23.01
N LEU A 619 0.17 -3.65 21.98
CA LEU A 619 0.59 -4.80 21.21
C LEU A 619 1.85 -5.42 21.83
N TYR A 620 1.92 -6.74 21.81
CA TYR A 620 3.04 -7.54 22.30
C TYR A 620 3.48 -8.53 21.24
N LEU A 621 4.73 -8.98 21.32
CA LEU A 621 5.32 -10.03 20.47
C LEU A 621 5.92 -11.14 21.35
N VAL A 622 5.70 -12.40 21.00
CA VAL A 622 6.27 -13.57 21.70
C VAL A 622 6.60 -14.68 20.71
N ALA A 623 7.56 -15.55 21.04
CA ALA A 623 7.81 -16.75 20.25
C ALA A 623 6.66 -17.76 20.44
N PRO A 624 6.33 -18.59 19.45
CA PRO A 624 5.29 -19.63 19.56
C PRO A 624 5.54 -20.66 20.66
N THR A 625 6.81 -20.86 21.03
CA THR A 625 7.23 -21.71 22.15
C THR A 625 6.98 -21.08 23.53
N GLY A 626 6.68 -19.79 23.59
CA GLY A 626 6.51 -19.00 24.81
C GLY A 626 7.73 -18.14 25.15
N GLY A 627 7.90 -17.82 26.43
CA GLY A 627 8.91 -16.89 26.93
C GLY A 627 8.31 -15.53 27.29
N THR A 628 9.15 -14.59 27.74
CA THR A 628 8.71 -13.24 28.13
C THR A 628 8.21 -12.46 26.91
N PRO A 629 6.94 -12.00 26.88
CA PRO A 629 6.47 -11.17 25.78
C PRO A 629 7.17 -9.82 25.75
N THR A 630 7.53 -9.37 24.55
CA THR A 630 8.15 -8.06 24.31
C THR A 630 7.06 -7.07 23.91
N ARG A 631 6.96 -5.95 24.63
CA ARG A 631 5.97 -4.89 24.36
C ARG A 631 6.37 -4.08 23.12
N LEU A 632 5.49 -3.99 22.13
CA LEU A 632 5.68 -3.18 20.92
C LEU A 632 5.34 -1.72 21.22
N THR A 633 6.22 -1.05 21.94
CA THR A 633 5.99 0.30 22.48
C THR A 633 6.00 1.36 21.39
N ASN A 634 6.90 1.28 20.41
CA ASN A 634 6.94 2.20 19.26
C ASN A 634 5.65 2.14 18.43
N ALA A 635 5.04 0.96 18.30
CA ALA A 635 3.72 0.80 17.69
C ALA A 635 2.59 1.32 18.60
N SER A 636 2.58 0.94 19.87
CA SER A 636 1.41 1.07 20.75
C SER A 636 1.24 2.45 21.38
N ALA A 637 2.34 3.09 21.77
CA ALA A 637 2.30 4.35 22.52
C ALA A 637 1.92 5.54 21.64
N ASP A 638 1.08 6.42 22.16
CA ASP A 638 0.95 7.81 21.67
C ASP A 638 1.24 8.82 22.80
N GLU A 639 1.17 10.12 22.47
CA GLU A 639 1.44 11.24 23.39
C GLU A 639 0.49 11.29 24.61
N ARG A 640 -0.60 10.50 24.63
CA ARG A 640 -1.63 10.48 25.67
C ARG A 640 -1.75 9.12 26.36
N GLU A 641 -2.03 8.07 25.59
CA GLU A 641 -2.43 6.74 26.11
C GLU A 641 -1.78 5.60 25.31
N ASP A 642 -1.99 4.36 25.75
CA ASP A 642 -1.71 3.16 24.96
C ASP A 642 -2.99 2.70 24.28
N ASP A 643 -3.01 2.69 22.96
CA ASP A 643 -4.26 2.58 22.23
C ASP A 643 -4.10 1.82 20.90
N ALA A 644 -3.73 0.55 20.98
CA ALA A 644 -3.53 -0.32 19.82
C ALA A 644 -4.26 -1.67 19.99
N TYR A 645 -5.12 -2.01 19.02
CA TYR A 645 -6.05 -3.14 19.11
C TYR A 645 -6.08 -3.96 17.82
N PHE A 646 -6.48 -5.23 17.94
CA PHE A 646 -6.77 -6.11 16.81
C PHE A 646 -5.61 -6.17 15.78
N PRO A 647 -4.39 -6.59 16.18
CA PRO A 647 -3.25 -6.71 15.29
C PRO A 647 -3.45 -7.83 14.24
N ASN A 648 -3.08 -7.55 12.99
CA ASN A 648 -2.97 -8.55 11.92
C ASN A 648 -1.70 -8.32 11.10
N PHE A 649 -0.88 -9.36 10.93
CA PHE A 649 0.30 -9.29 10.07
C PHE A 649 -0.06 -9.41 8.58
N SER A 650 0.79 -8.81 7.74
CA SER A 650 0.84 -9.06 6.30
C SER A 650 1.22 -10.52 6.01
N PRO A 651 0.72 -11.12 4.91
CA PRO A 651 1.10 -12.45 4.46
C PRO A 651 2.50 -12.49 3.81
N PHE A 652 3.26 -11.40 3.87
CA PHE A 652 4.57 -11.23 3.22
C PHE A 652 5.56 -10.48 4.12
N VAL A 653 6.85 -10.79 3.95
CA VAL A 653 7.99 -10.02 4.47
C VAL A 653 8.46 -9.07 3.39
N GLN A 654 8.74 -7.81 3.72
CA GLN A 654 9.25 -6.84 2.75
C GLN A 654 10.21 -5.85 3.40
N GLY A 655 11.35 -5.58 2.76
CA GLY A 655 12.34 -4.58 3.21
C GLY A 655 12.95 -4.87 4.59
N GLY A 656 13.14 -6.14 4.95
CA GLY A 656 13.66 -6.56 6.26
C GLY A 656 12.63 -6.48 7.41
N HIS A 657 11.35 -6.31 7.10
CA HIS A 657 10.29 -6.14 8.09
C HIS A 657 9.08 -7.04 7.82
N TYR A 658 8.44 -7.52 8.89
CA TYR A 658 7.03 -7.89 8.91
C TYR A 658 6.19 -6.61 9.02
N TRP A 659 5.00 -6.59 8.43
CA TRP A 659 4.13 -5.41 8.48
C TRP A 659 2.86 -5.75 9.24
N LEU A 660 2.52 -4.95 10.23
CA LEU A 660 1.41 -5.21 11.15
C LEU A 660 0.38 -4.08 11.04
N VAL A 661 -0.82 -4.39 10.55
CA VAL A 661 -1.97 -3.48 10.62
C VAL A 661 -2.72 -3.70 11.92
N TYR A 662 -3.22 -2.62 12.50
CA TYR A 662 -4.02 -2.60 13.73
C TYR A 662 -4.88 -1.34 13.71
N PHE A 663 -5.86 -1.23 14.60
CA PHE A 663 -6.59 0.04 14.77
C PHE A 663 -6.17 0.78 16.03
N SER A 664 -6.26 2.10 15.96
CA SER A 664 -5.99 3.05 17.04
C SER A 664 -6.92 4.26 16.92
N ARG A 665 -7.21 4.93 18.04
CA ARG A 665 -7.88 6.23 18.13
C ARG A 665 -6.89 7.37 18.34
N ARG A 666 -5.59 7.10 18.18
CA ARG A 666 -4.53 8.11 18.00
C ARG A 666 -4.95 9.13 16.95
N ASP A 667 -4.69 10.39 17.25
CA ASP A 667 -4.93 11.50 16.33
C ASP A 667 -4.08 11.30 15.05
N TYR A 668 -4.73 11.13 13.89
CA TYR A 668 -4.10 11.36 12.61
C TYR A 668 -4.03 12.88 12.42
N GLY A 669 -2.84 13.46 12.54
CA GLY A 669 -2.60 14.88 12.25
C GLY A 669 -3.38 15.88 13.12
N ASN A 670 -3.97 16.90 12.48
CA ASN A 670 -4.68 18.00 13.14
C ASN A 670 -6.22 17.79 13.13
N ALA A 671 -7.00 18.79 13.56
CA ALA A 671 -8.45 18.67 13.71
C ALA A 671 -9.25 19.07 12.46
N GLN A 672 -8.62 19.76 11.51
CA GLN A 672 -9.23 20.32 10.31
C GLN A 672 -9.03 19.44 9.07
N ALA A 673 -7.86 18.79 8.99
CA ALA A 673 -7.50 17.85 7.95
C ALA A 673 -7.62 16.38 8.40
N GLY A 674 -7.30 16.12 9.67
CA GLY A 674 -7.18 14.78 10.24
C GLY A 674 -8.30 14.40 11.23
N THR A 675 -7.93 13.68 12.29
CA THR A 675 -8.88 13.14 13.30
C THR A 675 -8.68 13.71 14.71
N ARG A 676 -7.88 14.77 14.88
CA ARG A 676 -7.47 15.23 16.22
C ARG A 676 -8.63 15.59 17.13
N GLY A 677 -8.67 14.95 18.30
CA GLY A 677 -9.72 15.16 19.31
C GLY A 677 -11.07 14.52 18.98
N SER A 678 -11.21 13.81 17.86
CA SER A 678 -12.45 13.10 17.52
C SER A 678 -12.57 11.70 18.12
N GLY A 679 -11.47 11.12 18.63
CA GLY A 679 -11.44 9.79 19.23
C GLY A 679 -11.81 8.64 18.27
N ARG A 680 -11.74 8.88 16.96
CA ARG A 680 -12.16 7.94 15.91
C ARG A 680 -11.20 6.79 15.74
N ARG A 681 -11.73 5.58 15.56
CA ARG A 681 -10.90 4.41 15.22
C ARG A 681 -10.42 4.54 13.77
N GLN A 682 -9.12 4.40 13.57
CA GLN A 682 -8.44 4.43 12.27
C GLN A 682 -7.40 3.29 12.23
N LEU A 683 -7.12 2.78 11.03
CA LEU A 683 -6.08 1.79 10.82
C LEU A 683 -4.70 2.47 10.74
N TRP A 684 -3.74 1.86 11.43
CA TRP A 684 -2.33 2.22 11.43
C TRP A 684 -1.51 0.99 11.07
N VAL A 685 -0.33 1.22 10.50
CA VAL A 685 0.60 0.15 10.12
C VAL A 685 1.96 0.43 10.76
N THR A 686 2.50 -0.57 11.45
CA THR A 686 3.89 -0.57 11.96
C THR A 686 4.73 -1.61 11.22
N ALA A 687 6.00 -1.28 11.00
CA ALA A 687 7.02 -2.20 10.54
C ALA A 687 7.70 -2.85 11.76
N VAL A 688 7.75 -4.18 11.79
CA VAL A 688 8.42 -4.97 12.83
C VAL A 688 9.64 -5.64 12.21
N SER A 689 10.84 -5.36 12.73
CA SER A 689 12.09 -5.92 12.19
C SER A 689 12.09 -7.44 12.21
N THR A 690 12.59 -8.08 11.15
CA THR A 690 12.77 -9.55 11.13
C THR A 690 13.90 -10.01 12.06
N GLY A 691 14.86 -9.13 12.34
CA GLY A 691 15.97 -9.36 13.27
C GLY A 691 15.57 -9.20 14.74
N VAL A 692 14.50 -9.87 15.17
CA VAL A 692 13.96 -9.76 16.52
C VAL A 692 14.96 -10.25 17.57
N VAL A 693 15.40 -9.33 18.44
CA VAL A 693 16.19 -9.64 19.64
C VAL A 693 15.23 -9.72 20.84
N PRO A 694 15.13 -10.86 21.56
CA PRO A 694 14.23 -11.00 22.69
C PRO A 694 14.39 -9.89 23.74
N GLY A 695 13.26 -9.30 24.18
CA GLY A 695 13.25 -8.22 25.18
C GLY A 695 13.56 -6.82 24.64
N THR A 696 13.98 -6.68 23.37
CA THR A 696 14.13 -5.38 22.70
C THR A 696 12.94 -5.15 21.78
N ASP A 697 12.28 -3.99 21.85
CA ASP A 697 11.15 -3.65 20.98
C ASP A 697 11.56 -3.67 19.49
N PRO A 698 11.06 -4.62 18.67
CA PRO A 698 11.38 -4.71 17.25
C PRO A 698 10.45 -3.86 16.37
N SER A 699 9.44 -3.19 16.94
CA SER A 699 8.50 -2.35 16.20
C SER A 699 9.04 -0.95 15.93
N ASN A 700 8.55 -0.33 14.86
CA ASN A 700 8.85 1.05 14.51
C ASN A 700 7.64 1.95 14.76
N VAL A 701 7.87 3.27 14.84
CA VAL A 701 6.80 4.27 14.87
C VAL A 701 5.92 4.08 13.61
N PRO A 702 4.59 4.00 13.75
CA PRO A 702 3.69 3.63 12.67
C PRO A 702 3.37 4.81 11.73
N TYR A 703 2.73 4.49 10.62
CA TYR A 703 2.05 5.45 9.76
C TYR A 703 0.54 5.16 9.71
N TRP A 704 -0.27 6.19 9.41
CA TRP A 704 -1.71 6.02 9.21
C TRP A 704 -1.95 5.44 7.82
N LEU A 705 -2.77 4.39 7.70
CA LEU A 705 -2.98 3.70 6.42
C LEU A 705 -3.73 4.62 5.43
N PRO A 706 -3.12 5.03 4.31
CA PRO A 706 -3.74 5.95 3.36
C PRO A 706 -4.99 5.42 2.68
N GLY A 707 -5.86 6.32 2.19
CA GLY A 707 -7.10 5.98 1.49
C GLY A 707 -8.30 5.71 2.40
N GLN A 708 -8.11 5.61 3.72
CA GLN A 708 -9.19 5.58 4.70
C GLN A 708 -9.97 6.91 4.73
N ASP A 709 -11.15 6.85 5.34
CA ASP A 709 -12.02 8.00 5.56
C ASP A 709 -11.92 8.46 7.02
N VAL A 710 -11.44 9.67 7.20
CA VAL A 710 -11.24 10.31 8.51
C VAL A 710 -12.57 10.64 9.21
N ALA A 711 -13.71 10.53 8.50
CA ALA A 711 -15.04 10.72 9.07
C ALA A 711 -15.77 9.41 9.43
N SER A 712 -15.16 8.23 9.20
CA SER A 712 -15.68 6.92 9.62
C SER A 712 -14.92 6.33 10.81
N ASP A 713 -15.43 5.21 11.33
CA ASP A 713 -14.77 4.40 12.36
C ASP A 713 -14.30 3.09 11.70
N ASN A 714 -12.99 2.96 11.51
CA ASN A 714 -12.36 1.92 10.69
C ASN A 714 -11.61 0.92 11.60
N VAL A 715 -11.97 -0.36 11.53
CA VAL A 715 -11.44 -1.43 12.40
C VAL A 715 -11.29 -2.76 11.65
N SER A 716 -10.74 -3.77 12.33
CA SER A 716 -10.61 -5.16 11.82
C SER A 716 -9.91 -5.23 10.46
N GLY A 717 -8.74 -4.60 10.33
CA GLY A 717 -7.96 -4.62 9.10
C GLY A 717 -7.29 -5.98 8.86
N PHE A 718 -7.46 -6.57 7.68
CA PHE A 718 -6.80 -7.79 7.23
C PHE A 718 -6.09 -7.58 5.90
N TRP A 719 -4.83 -8.01 5.81
CA TRP A 719 -4.06 -7.99 4.57
C TRP A 719 -4.36 -9.21 3.68
N ALA A 720 -4.50 -8.95 2.39
CA ALA A 720 -4.36 -9.94 1.32
C ALA A 720 -3.14 -9.59 0.45
N PRO A 721 -2.47 -10.58 -0.15
CA PRO A 721 -1.42 -10.30 -1.12
C PRO A 721 -2.04 -9.73 -2.41
N GLN A 722 -1.31 -8.83 -3.07
CA GLN A 722 -1.58 -8.42 -4.44
C GLN A 722 -0.35 -8.78 -5.27
N PRO A 723 -0.49 -9.37 -6.47
CA PRO A 723 0.65 -9.58 -7.35
C PRO A 723 1.39 -8.26 -7.61
N CYS A 724 2.71 -8.32 -7.68
CA CYS A 724 3.52 -7.22 -8.19
C CYS A 724 3.10 -6.85 -9.63
N ARG A 725 3.45 -5.65 -10.09
CA ARG A 725 3.12 -5.15 -11.42
C ARG A 725 4.04 -5.84 -12.46
N PRO A 726 3.52 -6.64 -13.41
CA PRO A 726 4.33 -7.22 -14.48
C PRO A 726 4.80 -6.15 -15.47
N ARG A 727 5.71 -6.52 -16.38
CA ARG A 727 6.30 -5.60 -17.36
C ARG A 727 5.22 -4.91 -18.21
N GLY A 728 5.37 -3.60 -18.42
CA GLY A 728 4.43 -2.76 -19.17
C GLY A 728 3.18 -2.32 -18.40
N MET A 729 2.91 -2.85 -17.20
CA MET A 729 1.85 -2.32 -16.33
C MET A 729 2.25 -1.00 -15.70
N SER A 730 1.26 -0.12 -15.51
CA SER A 730 1.44 1.15 -14.81
C SER A 730 1.88 0.97 -13.35
N CYS A 731 2.69 1.91 -12.87
CA CYS A 731 3.33 1.90 -11.55
C CYS A 731 3.52 3.34 -11.03
N THR A 732 3.76 3.47 -9.72
CA THR A 732 4.25 4.71 -9.08
C THR A 732 5.75 4.66 -8.85
N VAL A 733 6.26 3.56 -8.27
CA VAL A 733 7.65 3.38 -7.84
C VAL A 733 8.20 2.04 -8.33
N SER A 734 9.52 1.98 -8.51
CA SER A 734 10.21 0.83 -9.09
C SER A 734 10.03 -0.47 -8.31
N SER A 735 9.82 -0.38 -6.99
CA SER A 735 9.60 -1.52 -6.10
C SER A 735 8.21 -2.15 -6.18
N GLU A 736 7.25 -1.54 -6.90
CA GLU A 736 5.98 -2.20 -7.28
C GLU A 736 6.16 -3.22 -8.41
N CYS A 737 7.19 -3.03 -9.24
CA CYS A 737 7.44 -3.85 -10.42
C CYS A 737 8.01 -5.21 -10.04
N CYS A 738 7.55 -6.28 -10.70
CA CYS A 738 8.08 -7.62 -10.47
C CYS A 738 9.56 -7.74 -10.88
N ALA A 739 9.97 -6.99 -11.90
CA ALA A 739 11.37 -6.76 -12.27
C ALA A 739 11.49 -5.37 -12.93
N GLY A 740 12.72 -4.85 -12.97
CA GLY A 740 13.06 -3.58 -13.61
C GLY A 740 12.72 -2.33 -12.81
N THR A 741 12.44 -1.23 -13.51
CA THR A 741 12.24 0.11 -12.92
C THR A 741 10.92 0.73 -13.38
N CYS A 742 10.36 1.62 -12.56
CA CYS A 742 9.15 2.36 -12.91
C CYS A 742 9.53 3.62 -13.70
N GLY A 743 9.45 3.55 -15.03
CA GLY A 743 9.93 4.59 -15.94
C GLY A 743 8.92 4.94 -17.03
N PRO A 744 9.14 6.03 -17.79
CA PRO A 744 8.26 6.39 -18.88
C PRO A 744 8.36 5.38 -20.01
N ASN A 745 7.22 5.08 -20.64
CA ASN A 745 7.14 4.44 -21.95
C ASN A 745 7.22 5.50 -23.08
N ALA A 746 7.02 5.07 -24.33
CA ALA A 746 7.02 5.95 -25.50
C ALA A 746 5.93 7.05 -25.49
N SER A 747 4.86 6.92 -24.69
CA SER A 747 3.83 7.95 -24.49
C SER A 747 4.06 8.79 -23.23
N GLY A 748 5.18 8.61 -22.52
CA GLY A 748 5.51 9.31 -21.28
C GLY A 748 4.80 8.79 -20.02
N GLN A 749 3.98 7.75 -20.14
CA GLN A 749 3.28 7.13 -19.00
C GLN A 749 4.24 6.25 -18.20
N LEU A 750 4.19 6.32 -16.87
CA LEU A 750 5.00 5.47 -16.00
C LEU A 750 4.50 4.02 -16.03
N VAL A 751 5.40 3.11 -16.42
CA VAL A 751 5.18 1.66 -16.46
C VAL A 751 6.42 0.90 -15.98
N CYS A 752 6.22 -0.37 -15.62
CA CYS A 752 7.31 -1.27 -15.29
C CYS A 752 8.12 -1.64 -16.55
N ASN A 753 9.24 -0.94 -16.71
CA ASN A 753 10.18 -1.17 -17.80
C ASN A 753 11.05 -2.42 -17.52
N PRO A 754 11.69 -3.01 -18.54
CA PRO A 754 12.70 -4.06 -18.34
C PRO A 754 13.79 -3.61 -17.35
N PRO A 755 14.42 -4.54 -16.61
CA PRO A 755 15.66 -4.22 -15.91
C PRO A 755 16.75 -3.78 -16.89
N PRO A 756 17.70 -2.93 -16.44
CA PRO A 756 18.80 -2.51 -17.29
C PRO A 756 19.66 -3.72 -17.71
N PRO A 757 20.32 -3.69 -18.89
CA PRO A 757 21.02 -4.86 -19.45
C PRO A 757 22.11 -5.45 -18.54
N GLU A 758 22.71 -4.64 -17.67
CA GLU A 758 23.71 -5.04 -16.68
C GLU A 758 23.13 -5.70 -15.41
N ALA A 759 21.80 -5.80 -15.27
CA ALA A 759 21.18 -6.44 -14.13
C ALA A 759 21.29 -7.98 -14.19
N ALA A 760 21.65 -8.60 -13.07
CA ALA A 760 21.68 -10.05 -12.95
C ALA A 760 20.28 -10.67 -13.16
N CYS A 761 20.24 -11.83 -13.83
CA CYS A 761 19.03 -12.62 -13.97
C CYS A 761 18.51 -13.12 -12.61
N ARG A 762 17.21 -13.40 -12.58
CA ARG A 762 16.44 -13.82 -11.40
C ARG A 762 16.49 -15.33 -11.20
N ARG A 763 16.70 -15.75 -9.96
CA ARG A 763 16.79 -17.17 -9.55
C ARG A 763 15.41 -17.77 -9.32
N GLU A 764 15.35 -19.11 -9.25
CA GLU A 764 14.13 -19.85 -8.92
C GLU A 764 13.54 -19.36 -7.59
N GLY A 765 12.25 -18.99 -7.58
CA GLY A 765 11.55 -18.38 -6.44
C GLY A 765 11.63 -16.85 -6.35
N GLU A 766 12.45 -16.16 -7.16
CA GLU A 766 12.49 -14.70 -7.20
C GLU A 766 11.41 -14.10 -8.12
N ARG A 767 11.00 -12.84 -7.87
CA ARG A 767 10.00 -12.14 -8.68
C ARG A 767 10.54 -11.79 -10.08
N CYS A 768 9.68 -11.88 -11.09
CA CYS A 768 9.98 -11.59 -12.50
C CYS A 768 8.80 -10.91 -13.21
N GLY A 769 9.10 -10.08 -14.21
CA GLY A 769 8.09 -9.44 -15.07
C GLY A 769 7.92 -10.09 -16.44
N ALA A 770 8.90 -10.90 -16.89
CA ALA A 770 8.88 -11.68 -18.12
C ALA A 770 9.90 -12.85 -18.05
N ASN A 771 9.78 -13.85 -18.94
CA ASN A 771 10.72 -15.00 -19.00
C ASN A 771 12.19 -14.57 -19.11
N ALA A 772 12.47 -13.51 -19.86
CA ALA A 772 13.83 -12.98 -20.04
C ALA A 772 14.46 -12.37 -18.78
N ASP A 773 13.68 -12.18 -17.70
CA ASP A 773 14.24 -11.77 -16.41
C ASP A 773 14.85 -12.98 -15.65
N CYS A 774 14.47 -14.21 -15.98
CA CYS A 774 14.85 -15.42 -15.25
C CYS A 774 16.13 -16.07 -15.80
N CYS A 775 16.94 -16.66 -14.91
CA CYS A 775 18.16 -17.38 -15.31
C CYS A 775 17.86 -18.71 -16.02
N ASP A 776 18.73 -19.09 -16.97
CA ASP A 776 18.95 -20.44 -17.52
C ASP A 776 17.78 -21.44 -17.43
N GLY A 777 16.88 -21.37 -18.41
CA GLY A 777 15.80 -22.37 -18.59
C GLY A 777 14.61 -22.22 -17.65
N LEU A 778 14.64 -21.28 -16.70
CA LEU A 778 13.47 -20.91 -15.90
C LEU A 778 12.48 -20.07 -16.75
N SER A 779 11.19 -20.17 -16.39
CA SER A 779 10.10 -19.40 -16.98
C SER A 779 9.47 -18.49 -15.93
N CYS A 780 8.95 -17.34 -16.35
CA CYS A 780 8.25 -16.41 -15.47
C CYS A 780 6.76 -16.78 -15.42
N ALA A 781 6.34 -17.42 -14.34
CA ALA A 781 4.97 -17.87 -14.14
C ALA A 781 4.42 -17.34 -12.80
N ALA A 782 3.20 -16.80 -12.82
CA ALA A 782 2.62 -16.06 -11.67
C ALA A 782 3.56 -14.96 -11.11
N ASN A 783 4.34 -14.31 -11.98
CA ASN A 783 5.36 -13.31 -11.66
C ASN A 783 6.51 -13.82 -10.76
N VAL A 784 6.77 -15.12 -10.77
CA VAL A 784 7.92 -15.76 -10.10
C VAL A 784 8.70 -16.62 -11.10
N CYS A 785 10.02 -16.64 -11.01
CA CYS A 785 10.85 -17.54 -11.82
C CYS A 785 10.69 -18.97 -11.31
N LEU A 786 10.16 -19.84 -12.16
CA LEU A 786 9.86 -21.23 -11.88
C LEU A 786 10.38 -22.11 -13.02
N ARG A 787 10.82 -23.34 -12.72
CA ARG A 787 11.08 -24.32 -13.77
C ARG A 787 9.80 -24.55 -14.59
N PRO A 788 9.89 -24.59 -15.93
CA PRO A 788 8.76 -25.01 -16.75
C PRO A 788 8.27 -26.39 -16.28
N PRO A 789 6.95 -26.65 -16.25
CA PRO A 789 6.45 -28.00 -16.09
C PRO A 789 6.95 -28.85 -17.26
N GLY A 790 7.68 -29.93 -16.94
CA GLY A 790 8.25 -30.88 -17.90
C GLY A 790 7.26 -31.93 -18.38
#